data_AF-A0A7K4VTD6-F1
#
_entry.id   AF-A0A7K4VTD6-F1
#
_cell.length_a   1.000
_cell.length_b   1.000
_cell.length_c   1.000
_cell.angle_alpha   90.00
_cell.angle_beta   90.00
_cell.angle_gamma   90.00
#
_symmetry.space_group_name_H-M   'P 1'
#
loop_
_entity.id
_entity.type
_entity.pdbx_description
1 polymer ?
#
loop_
_entity_poly.entity_id
_entity_poly.type
_entity_poly.pdbx_seq_one_letter_code
_entity_poly.pdbx_strand_id
1 'polypeptide(L)'
;PLQPLMTRFQAALKNLLTKQIEQVNLDLHGMRTAMKSSKEQREELGVILYGAQQQLGQLEEELEKSHERWWQAAAARQQLEEELQALRAAHKEMCHSTEGERKQVSTMQTQIENLALELLYVQSMDEEMHHRLLLMEQSARRAEADRIRAEVEKKKQDIFLDQLTRRVHQLQEQIALFEAQLVAQAEDTKVTRQAVTEAGLEVQAINMEKKKLMEHWNSSLAGMKQRDEAYVVTQELLSNYRRDLKSLEGDIHGCGKSIRKEEEKNENLVRLLNRSQNDASVTRRQIAQCLLEQEALQVQTGTYTRVLHETEEALSRTRMDQAAHLNELLSIRKGIEKGTYANEQLESEIMAKLQDQRISSKVAKHFSQLAEKLRNRKSDLELHFYKVENDVAQIILNATNTSCRLTVHQKTLCEVDKEIKNVNEQITCQENEIAKSRILAEKKGGILCMYNKKLEMLLSQQGGQELGPLEIEINKLNQQIEDCNSEAVTLQKYWLSEQKELVKLTQEREEQITSLDTLQKQSIIMQQRKLRLENEIQQEMKEQKDVERHMKNMSNDLIKLNTLISKNNSSVENLQSGRIVTENEFVQSLKAAEKESMEMQERHSKLTEEKERLLNSLVEAEHQILLWEKKFQLAKEMKDATDALVEHGEIHDMKTEIRRMQVRYGQLQKQQEMLIRAMEACVSQRETITDRAEAQSKLKHSTKSDVQSRKEDLKKKIREIQENIYECSQTMQELETIQESLKDNFSEKQQEVCQLQAETESLSLDREYLQNEKRWNLLEIVDHQARQKQLQALRQGKYKAVCHTEEACTNQQEKVEDRLQTINTIVQQIQEEQPQHQRALQWLSHCLTSKLGLQNA
;
A
#
# COMPACT_ATOMS: atom_id res chain seq x y z
N PRO A 1 -167.73 -140.18 -69.59
CA PRO A 1 -167.63 -139.88 -71.04
C PRO A 1 -167.81 -138.36 -71.30
N LEU A 2 -167.11 -137.72 -72.24
CA LEU A 2 -165.89 -138.14 -72.96
C LEU A 2 -165.24 -136.94 -73.71
N GLN A 3 -164.25 -136.24 -73.14
CA GLN A 3 -163.22 -135.49 -73.91
C GLN A 3 -162.00 -135.07 -73.01
N PRO A 4 -160.77 -134.98 -73.54
CA PRO A 4 -159.56 -135.16 -72.73
C PRO A 4 -158.77 -133.87 -72.40
N LEU A 5 -159.41 -132.90 -71.72
CA LEU A 5 -158.70 -131.70 -71.22
C LEU A 5 -158.98 -131.35 -69.74
N MET A 6 -160.02 -131.92 -69.13
CA MET A 6 -160.41 -131.59 -67.74
C MET A 6 -159.82 -132.53 -66.67
N THR A 7 -159.20 -133.64 -67.06
CA THR A 7 -158.76 -134.71 -66.13
C THR A 7 -157.50 -134.36 -65.32
N ARG A 8 -156.55 -133.57 -65.85
CA ARG A 8 -155.34 -133.17 -65.09
C ARG A 8 -155.64 -132.14 -64.00
N PHE A 9 -156.58 -131.21 -64.23
CA PHE A 9 -156.86 -130.14 -63.28
C PHE A 9 -157.60 -130.65 -62.03
N GLN A 10 -158.56 -131.55 -62.21
CA GLN A 10 -159.32 -132.16 -61.11
C GLN A 10 -158.46 -133.06 -60.21
N ALA A 11 -157.38 -133.64 -60.72
CA ALA A 11 -156.41 -134.40 -59.92
C ALA A 11 -155.53 -133.50 -59.02
N ALA A 12 -155.13 -132.32 -59.50
CA ALA A 12 -154.29 -131.40 -58.74
C ALA A 12 -155.02 -130.83 -57.51
N LEU A 13 -156.28 -130.41 -57.67
CA LEU A 13 -157.05 -129.80 -56.59
C LEU A 13 -157.31 -130.77 -55.41
N LYS A 14 -157.58 -132.04 -55.72
CA LYS A 14 -157.93 -133.05 -54.70
C LYS A 14 -156.74 -133.44 -53.80
N ASN A 15 -155.51 -133.27 -54.29
CA ASN A 15 -154.28 -133.54 -53.53
C ASN A 15 -153.82 -132.36 -52.65
N LEU A 16 -154.39 -131.15 -52.82
CA LEU A 16 -154.04 -130.00 -52.00
C LEU A 16 -154.75 -130.05 -50.63
N LEU A 17 -156.03 -130.42 -50.63
CA LEU A 17 -156.89 -130.41 -49.44
C LEU A 17 -156.55 -131.49 -48.42
N THR A 18 -156.03 -132.65 -48.85
CA THR A 18 -155.63 -133.73 -47.92
C THR A 18 -154.40 -133.36 -47.09
N LYS A 19 -153.40 -132.71 -47.69
CA LYS A 19 -152.16 -132.32 -46.99
C LYS A 19 -152.37 -131.33 -45.85
N GLN A 20 -153.35 -130.43 -45.98
CA GLN A 20 -153.60 -129.40 -44.96
C GLN A 20 -154.16 -129.98 -43.64
N ILE A 21 -154.78 -131.16 -43.66
CA ILE A 21 -155.33 -131.82 -42.46
C ILE A 21 -154.22 -132.53 -41.66
N GLU A 22 -153.18 -133.02 -42.32
CA GLU A 22 -152.05 -133.71 -41.67
C GLU A 22 -151.16 -132.73 -40.89
N GLN A 23 -150.93 -131.52 -41.40
CA GLN A 23 -150.09 -130.50 -40.74
C GLN A 23 -150.60 -130.08 -39.36
N VAL A 24 -151.91 -129.77 -39.23
CA VAL A 24 -152.49 -129.24 -37.98
C VAL A 24 -152.34 -130.21 -36.79
N ASN A 25 -152.30 -131.52 -37.05
CA ASN A 25 -152.13 -132.53 -36.00
C ASN A 25 -150.69 -132.63 -35.46
N LEU A 26 -149.68 -132.22 -36.25
CA LEU A 26 -148.28 -132.18 -35.79
C LEU A 26 -148.04 -130.99 -34.85
N ASP A 27 -148.55 -129.81 -35.21
CA ASP A 27 -148.36 -128.57 -34.45
C ASP A 27 -148.87 -128.69 -33.00
N LEU A 28 -150.01 -129.36 -32.81
CA LEU A 28 -150.62 -129.62 -31.51
C LEU A 28 -149.73 -130.47 -30.58
N HIS A 29 -148.86 -131.30 -31.14
CA HIS A 29 -147.95 -132.14 -30.35
C HIS A 29 -146.67 -131.41 -29.95
N GLY A 30 -146.15 -130.52 -30.81
CA GLY A 30 -144.98 -129.69 -30.54
C GLY A 30 -145.20 -128.64 -29.45
N MET A 31 -146.40 -128.06 -29.37
CA MET A 31 -146.74 -127.07 -28.34
C MET A 31 -146.69 -127.66 -26.90
N ARG A 32 -146.92 -128.96 -26.74
CA ARG A 32 -146.91 -129.63 -25.42
C ARG A 32 -145.51 -129.92 -24.89
N THR A 33 -144.50 -130.09 -25.74
CA THR A 33 -143.11 -130.29 -25.29
C THR A 33 -142.46 -128.96 -24.89
N ALA A 34 -142.68 -127.91 -25.68
CA ALA A 34 -142.17 -126.56 -25.38
C ALA A 34 -142.61 -126.01 -24.01
N MET A 35 -143.82 -126.37 -23.54
CA MET A 35 -144.32 -125.94 -22.23
C MET A 35 -143.58 -126.56 -21.03
N LYS A 36 -142.86 -127.68 -21.22
CA LYS A 36 -142.04 -128.29 -20.16
C LYS A 36 -140.68 -127.63 -20.01
N SER A 37 -139.92 -127.52 -21.10
CA SER A 37 -138.57 -126.92 -21.09
C SER A 37 -138.59 -125.46 -20.61
N SER A 38 -139.65 -124.70 -20.93
CA SER A 38 -139.84 -123.34 -20.43
C SER A 38 -140.00 -123.23 -18.89
N LYS A 39 -140.28 -124.32 -18.17
CA LYS A 39 -140.31 -124.32 -16.69
C LYS A 39 -138.93 -124.58 -16.10
N GLU A 40 -138.23 -125.59 -16.61
CA GLU A 40 -136.88 -125.97 -16.18
C GLU A 40 -135.92 -124.76 -16.32
N GLN A 41 -135.96 -124.08 -17.48
CA GLN A 41 -135.20 -122.83 -17.72
C GLN A 41 -135.50 -121.70 -16.72
N ARG A 42 -136.72 -121.64 -16.17
CA ARG A 42 -137.11 -120.59 -15.21
C ARG A 42 -136.54 -120.86 -13.81
N GLU A 43 -136.37 -122.13 -13.46
CA GLU A 43 -135.75 -122.54 -12.19
C GLU A 43 -134.23 -122.36 -12.26
N GLU A 44 -133.59 -122.72 -13.38
CA GLU A 44 -132.17 -122.44 -13.66
C GLU A 44 -131.84 -120.93 -13.57
N LEU A 45 -132.64 -120.08 -14.22
CA LEU A 45 -132.48 -118.62 -14.16
C LEU A 45 -132.62 -118.06 -12.74
N GLY A 46 -133.42 -118.69 -11.87
CA GLY A 46 -133.54 -118.31 -10.46
C GLY A 46 -132.26 -118.55 -9.66
N VAL A 47 -131.58 -119.67 -9.90
CA VAL A 47 -130.30 -119.99 -9.25
C VAL A 47 -129.19 -119.04 -9.73
N ILE A 48 -129.16 -118.73 -11.04
CA ILE A 48 -128.19 -117.78 -11.61
C ILE A 48 -128.39 -116.38 -11.01
N LEU A 49 -129.63 -115.93 -10.84
CA LEU A 49 -129.95 -114.63 -10.22
C LEU A 49 -129.44 -114.54 -8.77
N TYR A 50 -129.62 -115.59 -7.97
CA TYR A 50 -129.13 -115.63 -6.60
C TYR A 50 -127.59 -115.60 -6.54
N GLY A 51 -126.91 -116.34 -7.42
CA GLY A 51 -125.45 -116.30 -7.55
C GLY A 51 -124.92 -114.92 -7.92
N ALA A 52 -125.58 -114.24 -8.87
CA ALA A 52 -125.24 -112.87 -9.25
C ALA A 52 -125.46 -111.86 -8.11
N GLN A 53 -126.55 -112.00 -7.33
CA GLN A 53 -126.79 -111.18 -6.14
C GLN A 53 -125.70 -111.36 -5.08
N GLN A 54 -125.23 -112.59 -4.86
CA GLN A 54 -124.16 -112.86 -3.89
C GLN A 54 -122.80 -112.31 -4.33
N GLN A 55 -122.51 -112.30 -5.64
CA GLN A 55 -121.33 -111.63 -6.20
C GLN A 55 -121.42 -110.09 -6.09
N LEU A 56 -122.61 -109.52 -6.26
CA LEU A 56 -122.81 -108.07 -6.18
C LEU A 56 -122.48 -107.53 -4.78
N GLY A 57 -122.97 -108.19 -3.73
CA GLY A 57 -122.66 -107.81 -2.34
C GLY A 57 -121.17 -107.94 -1.98
N GLN A 58 -120.43 -108.89 -2.58
CA GLN A 58 -118.97 -108.98 -2.42
C GLN A 58 -118.26 -107.79 -3.07
N LEU A 59 -118.69 -107.37 -4.26
CA LEU A 59 -118.14 -106.21 -4.95
C LEU A 59 -118.47 -104.88 -4.24
N GLU A 60 -119.64 -104.77 -3.60
CA GLU A 60 -119.99 -103.63 -2.76
C GLU A 60 -119.07 -103.56 -1.52
N GLU A 61 -118.83 -104.67 -0.82
CA GLU A 61 -117.92 -104.74 0.34
C GLU A 61 -116.45 -104.45 -0.05
N GLU A 62 -116.01 -104.85 -1.26
CA GLU A 62 -114.69 -104.49 -1.80
C GLU A 62 -114.60 -103.01 -2.19
N LEU A 63 -115.68 -102.43 -2.73
CA LEU A 63 -115.75 -101.00 -3.08
C LEU A 63 -115.63 -100.12 -1.84
N GLU A 64 -116.36 -100.45 -0.76
CA GLU A 64 -116.29 -99.71 0.52
C GLU A 64 -114.86 -99.73 1.09
N LYS A 65 -114.23 -100.92 1.16
CA LYS A 65 -112.82 -101.07 1.57
C LYS A 65 -111.85 -100.29 0.67
N SER A 66 -112.16 -100.12 -0.61
CA SER A 66 -111.36 -99.30 -1.52
C SER A 66 -111.53 -97.79 -1.23
N HIS A 67 -112.74 -97.35 -0.87
CA HIS A 67 -113.03 -95.97 -0.49
C HIS A 67 -112.40 -95.60 0.86
N GLU A 68 -112.39 -96.50 1.85
CA GLU A 68 -111.68 -96.27 3.12
C GLU A 68 -110.18 -96.07 2.90
N ARG A 69 -109.54 -96.95 2.10
CA ARG A 69 -108.11 -96.84 1.73
C ARG A 69 -107.82 -95.53 0.99
N TRP A 70 -108.72 -95.11 0.09
CA TRP A 70 -108.59 -93.82 -0.61
C TRP A 70 -108.66 -92.64 0.36
N TRP A 71 -109.60 -92.64 1.30
CA TRP A 71 -109.72 -91.59 2.32
C TRP A 71 -108.49 -91.51 3.23
N GLN A 72 -107.97 -92.66 3.67
CA GLN A 72 -106.74 -92.73 4.46
C GLN A 72 -105.53 -92.18 3.69
N ALA A 73 -105.38 -92.55 2.42
CA ALA A 73 -104.32 -92.05 1.55
C ALA A 73 -104.44 -90.54 1.26
N ALA A 74 -105.67 -90.03 1.06
CA ALA A 74 -105.94 -88.62 0.86
C ALA A 74 -105.61 -87.78 2.11
N ALA A 75 -106.01 -88.24 3.30
CA ALA A 75 -105.69 -87.58 4.56
C ALA A 75 -104.19 -87.55 4.85
N ALA A 76 -103.49 -88.69 4.67
CA ALA A 76 -102.04 -88.77 4.83
C ALA A 76 -101.29 -87.87 3.82
N ARG A 77 -101.77 -87.80 2.58
CA ARG A 77 -101.24 -86.86 1.57
C ARG A 77 -101.42 -85.40 1.99
N GLN A 78 -102.59 -85.02 2.49
CA GLN A 78 -102.83 -83.64 2.92
C GLN A 78 -101.90 -83.24 4.08
N GLN A 79 -101.73 -84.11 5.08
CA GLN A 79 -100.79 -83.88 6.19
C GLN A 79 -99.36 -83.66 5.68
N LEU A 80 -98.87 -84.50 4.76
CA LEU A 80 -97.55 -84.34 4.15
C LEU A 80 -97.43 -83.06 3.30
N GLU A 81 -98.50 -82.61 2.63
CA GLU A 81 -98.51 -81.35 1.89
C GLU A 81 -98.52 -80.12 2.82
N GLU A 82 -99.13 -80.22 4.00
CA GLU A 82 -99.10 -79.18 5.05
C GLU A 82 -97.73 -79.10 5.73
N GLU A 83 -97.15 -80.24 6.13
CA GLU A 83 -95.78 -80.33 6.67
C GLU A 83 -94.74 -79.78 5.67
N LEU A 84 -94.86 -80.14 4.39
CA LEU A 84 -93.97 -79.69 3.33
C LEU A 84 -94.14 -78.18 3.02
N GLN A 85 -95.32 -77.61 3.24
CA GLN A 85 -95.52 -76.16 3.20
C GLN A 85 -94.87 -75.45 4.40
N ALA A 86 -95.00 -76.00 5.62
CA ALA A 86 -94.34 -75.47 6.80
C ALA A 86 -92.81 -75.52 6.68
N LEU A 87 -92.24 -76.64 6.20
CA LEU A 87 -90.80 -76.77 5.93
C LEU A 87 -90.32 -75.79 4.85
N ARG A 88 -91.12 -75.53 3.80
CA ARG A 88 -90.82 -74.51 2.79
C ARG A 88 -90.87 -73.08 3.35
N ALA A 89 -91.74 -72.80 4.32
CA ALA A 89 -91.78 -71.51 5.01
C ALA A 89 -90.53 -71.33 5.89
N ALA A 90 -90.23 -72.29 6.76
CA ALA A 90 -89.05 -72.28 7.62
C ALA A 90 -87.73 -72.19 6.81
N HIS A 91 -87.62 -72.92 5.69
CA HIS A 91 -86.46 -72.80 4.80
C HIS A 91 -86.34 -71.41 4.18
N LYS A 92 -87.45 -70.78 3.79
CA LYS A 92 -87.43 -69.39 3.30
C LYS A 92 -86.98 -68.42 4.38
N GLU A 93 -87.48 -68.55 5.61
CA GLU A 93 -87.08 -67.72 6.75
C GLU A 93 -85.58 -67.89 7.06
N MET A 94 -85.07 -69.12 7.06
CA MET A 94 -83.63 -69.40 7.18
C MET A 94 -82.80 -68.80 6.04
N CYS A 95 -83.28 -68.81 4.79
CA CYS A 95 -82.63 -68.11 3.69
C CYS A 95 -82.59 -66.59 3.91
N HIS A 96 -83.69 -65.96 4.34
CA HIS A 96 -83.71 -64.52 4.61
C HIS A 96 -82.82 -64.15 5.79
N SER A 97 -82.75 -64.99 6.84
CA SER A 97 -81.85 -64.79 7.98
C SER A 97 -80.39 -64.91 7.58
N THR A 98 -80.01 -65.97 6.86
CA THR A 98 -78.62 -66.17 6.40
C THR A 98 -78.19 -65.17 5.32
N GLU A 99 -79.12 -64.66 4.51
CA GLU A 99 -78.87 -63.48 3.67
C GLU A 99 -78.67 -62.20 4.48
N GLY A 100 -79.43 -62.02 5.57
CA GLY A 100 -79.26 -60.93 6.52
C GLY A 100 -77.88 -60.96 7.18
N GLU A 101 -77.46 -62.12 7.69
CA GLU A 101 -76.11 -62.35 8.22
C GLU A 101 -75.03 -62.12 7.17
N ARG A 102 -75.18 -62.63 5.94
CA ARG A 102 -74.23 -62.36 4.84
C ARG A 102 -74.11 -60.87 4.52
N LYS A 103 -75.23 -60.13 4.52
CA LYS A 103 -75.24 -58.67 4.34
C LYS A 103 -74.51 -57.99 5.51
N GLN A 104 -74.78 -58.38 6.76
CA GLN A 104 -74.05 -57.88 7.94
C GLN A 104 -72.55 -58.17 7.85
N VAL A 105 -72.14 -59.40 7.48
CA VAL A 105 -70.73 -59.77 7.29
C VAL A 105 -70.09 -58.92 6.20
N SER A 106 -70.75 -58.66 5.07
CA SER A 106 -70.21 -57.76 4.03
C SER A 106 -70.06 -56.31 4.51
N THR A 107 -70.99 -55.80 5.34
CA THR A 107 -70.84 -54.48 5.97
C THR A 107 -69.74 -54.44 7.02
N MET A 108 -69.49 -55.54 7.74
CA MET A 108 -68.37 -55.64 8.68
C MET A 108 -67.03 -55.79 7.96
N GLN A 109 -66.98 -56.54 6.85
CA GLN A 109 -65.79 -56.68 6.00
C GLN A 109 -65.40 -55.32 5.40
N THR A 110 -66.32 -54.61 4.78
CA THR A 110 -66.07 -53.24 4.26
C THR A 110 -65.73 -52.24 5.37
N GLN A 111 -66.30 -52.37 6.58
CA GLN A 111 -65.85 -51.58 7.73
C GLN A 111 -64.43 -51.92 8.18
N ILE A 112 -64.05 -53.21 8.19
CA ILE A 112 -62.68 -53.66 8.52
C ILE A 112 -61.68 -53.22 7.43
N GLU A 113 -62.06 -53.26 6.16
CA GLU A 113 -61.26 -52.77 5.04
C GLU A 113 -61.05 -51.25 5.13
N ASN A 114 -62.11 -50.49 5.42
CA ASN A 114 -62.00 -49.04 5.67
C ASN A 114 -61.11 -48.73 6.88
N LEU A 115 -61.29 -49.44 8.00
CA LEU A 115 -60.45 -49.28 9.21
C LEU A 115 -58.99 -49.71 8.96
N ALA A 116 -58.75 -50.72 8.11
CA ALA A 116 -57.41 -51.12 7.71
C ALA A 116 -56.75 -50.07 6.80
N LEU A 117 -57.50 -49.45 5.89
CA LEU A 117 -57.03 -48.31 5.09
C LEU A 117 -56.75 -47.09 5.99
N GLU A 118 -57.63 -46.75 6.93
CA GLU A 118 -57.40 -45.69 7.93
C GLU A 118 -56.15 -45.97 8.76
N LEU A 119 -55.93 -47.22 9.22
CA LEU A 119 -54.71 -47.60 9.93
C LEU A 119 -53.45 -47.49 9.06
N LEU A 120 -53.50 -47.86 7.78
CA LEU A 120 -52.37 -47.70 6.84
C LEU A 120 -52.09 -46.22 6.54
N TYR A 121 -53.11 -45.37 6.44
CA TYR A 121 -52.95 -43.93 6.35
C TYR A 121 -52.36 -43.34 7.64
N VAL A 122 -52.79 -43.79 8.83
CA VAL A 122 -52.22 -43.34 10.11
C VAL A 122 -50.77 -43.81 10.27
N GLN A 123 -50.44 -45.04 9.87
CA GLN A 123 -49.07 -45.58 9.91
C GLN A 123 -48.14 -44.84 8.95
N SER A 124 -48.54 -44.63 7.70
CA SER A 124 -47.72 -43.85 6.75
C SER A 124 -47.57 -42.39 7.20
N MET A 125 -48.60 -41.78 7.81
CA MET A 125 -48.49 -40.45 8.42
C MET A 125 -47.56 -40.44 9.64
N ASP A 126 -47.54 -41.48 10.48
CA ASP A 126 -46.60 -41.57 11.61
C ASP A 126 -45.16 -41.77 11.13
N GLU A 127 -44.93 -42.61 10.12
CA GLU A 127 -43.61 -42.76 9.48
C GLU A 127 -43.13 -41.46 8.82
N GLU A 128 -44.02 -40.73 8.13
CA GLU A 128 -43.73 -39.41 7.59
C GLU A 128 -43.44 -38.39 8.70
N MET A 129 -44.23 -38.35 9.77
CA MET A 129 -44.00 -37.44 10.90
C MET A 129 -42.71 -37.79 11.65
N HIS A 130 -42.36 -39.07 11.79
CA HIS A 130 -41.09 -39.50 12.35
C HIS A 130 -39.91 -39.04 11.47
N HIS A 131 -40.01 -39.19 10.14
CA HIS A 131 -39.00 -38.64 9.21
C HIS A 131 -38.92 -37.11 9.28
N ARG A 132 -40.05 -36.40 9.34
CA ARG A 132 -40.10 -34.93 9.50
C ARG A 132 -39.48 -34.49 10.83
N LEU A 133 -39.72 -35.21 11.92
CA LEU A 133 -39.11 -34.97 13.24
C LEU A 133 -37.60 -35.23 13.21
N LEU A 134 -37.12 -36.33 12.60
CA LEU A 134 -35.69 -36.60 12.43
C LEU A 134 -35.00 -35.53 11.57
N LEU A 135 -35.65 -35.06 10.50
CA LEU A 135 -35.16 -33.96 9.67
C LEU A 135 -35.16 -32.62 10.43
N MET A 136 -36.14 -32.40 11.32
CA MET A 136 -36.20 -31.22 12.18
C MET A 136 -35.15 -31.25 13.30
N GLU A 137 -34.88 -32.41 13.91
CA GLU A 137 -33.74 -32.57 14.83
C GLU A 137 -32.40 -32.35 14.10
N GLN A 138 -32.25 -32.87 12.89
CA GLN A 138 -31.03 -32.66 12.11
C GLN A 138 -30.85 -31.20 11.68
N SER A 139 -31.93 -30.51 11.30
CA SER A 139 -31.85 -29.08 10.95
C SER A 139 -31.61 -28.21 12.19
N ALA A 140 -32.23 -28.53 13.33
CA ALA A 140 -31.95 -27.88 14.61
C ALA A 140 -30.48 -28.07 15.04
N ARG A 141 -29.96 -29.30 15.04
CA ARG A 141 -28.55 -29.59 15.37
C ARG A 141 -27.57 -28.89 14.40
N ARG A 142 -27.92 -28.76 13.11
CA ARG A 142 -27.14 -27.96 12.14
C ARG A 142 -27.19 -26.47 12.49
N ALA A 143 -28.37 -25.91 12.75
CA ALA A 143 -28.54 -24.51 13.15
C ALA A 143 -27.84 -24.18 14.48
N GLU A 144 -27.80 -25.11 15.44
CA GLU A 144 -27.01 -24.99 16.67
C GLU A 144 -25.51 -25.02 16.39
N ALA A 145 -25.03 -25.92 15.54
CA ALA A 145 -23.62 -25.94 15.12
C ALA A 145 -23.24 -24.67 14.35
N ASP A 146 -24.13 -24.13 13.52
CA ASP A 146 -23.95 -22.85 12.81
C ASP A 146 -23.94 -21.67 13.78
N ARG A 147 -24.84 -21.65 14.78
CA ARG A 147 -24.81 -20.66 15.86
C ARG A 147 -23.50 -20.72 16.65
N ILE A 148 -23.04 -21.91 17.04
CA ILE A 148 -21.78 -22.08 17.78
C ILE A 148 -20.58 -21.63 16.92
N ARG A 149 -20.56 -21.93 15.61
CA ARG A 149 -19.55 -21.42 14.68
C ARG A 149 -19.61 -19.89 14.59
N ALA A 150 -20.79 -19.30 14.43
CA ALA A 150 -20.97 -17.86 14.40
C ALA A 150 -20.55 -17.17 15.72
N GLU A 151 -20.82 -17.78 16.87
CA GLU A 151 -20.37 -17.29 18.17
C GLU A 151 -18.84 -17.36 18.33
N VAL A 152 -18.18 -18.37 17.76
CA VAL A 152 -16.71 -18.47 17.75
C VAL A 152 -16.09 -17.43 16.82
N GLU A 153 -16.61 -17.25 15.61
CA GLU A 153 -16.11 -16.19 14.71
C GLU A 153 -16.40 -14.80 15.27
N LYS A 154 -17.58 -14.58 15.90
CA LYS A 154 -17.86 -13.33 16.60
C LYS A 154 -16.87 -13.08 17.73
N LYS A 155 -16.56 -14.08 18.58
CA LYS A 155 -15.54 -13.93 19.64
C LYS A 155 -14.16 -13.55 19.08
N LYS A 156 -13.77 -14.07 17.90
CA LYS A 156 -12.53 -13.62 17.22
C LYS A 156 -12.62 -12.17 16.75
N GLN A 157 -13.77 -11.77 16.17
CA GLN A 157 -14.03 -10.39 15.75
C GLN A 157 -14.04 -9.42 16.94
N ASP A 158 -14.71 -9.78 18.03
CA ASP A 158 -14.76 -9.01 19.28
C ASP A 158 -13.32 -8.80 19.82
N ILE A 159 -12.49 -9.85 19.89
CA ILE A 159 -11.08 -9.77 20.30
C ILE A 159 -10.23 -8.90 19.35
N PHE A 160 -10.47 -8.99 18.03
CA PHE A 160 -9.76 -8.19 17.03
C PHE A 160 -10.15 -6.71 17.09
N LEU A 161 -11.44 -6.41 17.28
CA LEU A 161 -11.93 -5.07 17.54
C LEU A 161 -11.33 -4.51 18.83
N ASP A 162 -11.20 -5.32 19.89
CA ASP A 162 -10.54 -4.89 21.13
C ASP A 162 -9.05 -4.56 20.91
N GLN A 163 -8.33 -5.36 20.10
CA GLN A 163 -6.95 -5.06 19.71
C GLN A 163 -6.85 -3.77 18.87
N LEU A 164 -7.73 -3.58 17.89
CA LEU A 164 -7.78 -2.36 17.08
C LEU A 164 -8.13 -1.12 17.93
N THR A 165 -9.13 -1.20 18.81
CA THR A 165 -9.52 -0.10 19.70
C THR A 165 -8.37 0.28 20.63
N ARG A 166 -7.71 -0.70 21.27
CA ARG A 166 -6.50 -0.44 22.07
C ARG A 166 -5.40 0.22 21.24
N ARG A 167 -5.21 -0.18 19.98
CA ARG A 167 -4.23 0.44 19.08
C ARG A 167 -4.61 1.86 18.67
N VAL A 168 -5.90 2.14 18.46
CA VAL A 168 -6.42 3.49 18.21
C VAL A 168 -6.20 4.39 19.42
N HIS A 169 -6.48 3.92 20.64
CA HIS A 169 -6.22 4.66 21.87
C HIS A 169 -4.72 4.99 22.03
N GLN A 170 -3.82 4.01 21.84
CA GLN A 170 -2.37 4.25 21.84
C GLN A 170 -1.93 5.30 20.80
N LEU A 171 -2.54 5.31 19.62
CA LEU A 171 -2.24 6.29 18.58
C LEU A 171 -2.80 7.68 18.93
N GLN A 172 -3.96 7.76 19.57
CA GLN A 172 -4.53 9.01 20.10
C GLN A 172 -3.67 9.60 21.23
N GLU A 173 -3.19 8.75 22.15
CA GLU A 173 -2.23 9.13 23.19
C GLU A 173 -0.91 9.65 22.58
N GLN A 174 -0.40 8.99 21.54
CA GLN A 174 0.79 9.45 20.81
C GLN A 174 0.55 10.78 20.08
N ILE A 175 -0.60 10.96 19.44
CA ILE A 175 -0.98 12.23 18.79
C ILE A 175 -1.04 13.35 19.83
N ALA A 176 -1.74 13.16 20.95
CA ALA A 176 -1.85 14.17 22.00
C ALA A 176 -0.47 14.54 22.61
N LEU A 177 0.44 13.56 22.75
CA LEU A 177 1.82 13.81 23.17
C LEU A 177 2.61 14.63 22.15
N PHE A 178 2.46 14.35 20.84
CA PHE A 178 3.12 15.13 19.79
C PHE A 178 2.51 16.53 19.63
N GLU A 179 1.19 16.69 19.78
CA GLU A 179 0.52 17.99 19.80
C GLU A 179 1.02 18.85 20.97
N ALA A 180 1.13 18.29 22.18
CA ALA A 180 1.70 18.98 23.33
C ALA A 180 3.17 19.39 23.11
N GLN A 181 3.97 18.51 22.50
CA GLN A 181 5.36 18.83 22.12
C GLN A 181 5.45 19.94 21.06
N LEU A 182 4.55 19.94 20.07
CA LEU A 182 4.48 20.98 19.04
C LEU A 182 4.07 22.35 19.63
N VAL A 183 3.15 22.38 20.59
CA VAL A 183 2.78 23.61 21.30
C VAL A 183 3.98 24.14 22.11
N ALA A 184 4.65 23.29 22.89
CA ALA A 184 5.84 23.69 23.65
C ALA A 184 6.96 24.22 22.73
N GLN A 185 7.24 23.54 21.62
CA GLN A 185 8.22 24.01 20.62
C GLN A 185 7.78 25.31 19.92
N ALA A 186 6.49 25.53 19.73
CA ALA A 186 5.97 26.80 19.19
C ALA A 186 6.15 27.96 20.19
N GLU A 187 6.06 27.71 21.49
CA GLU A 187 6.35 28.68 22.54
C GLU A 187 7.86 28.95 22.68
N ASP A 188 8.71 27.91 22.72
CA ASP A 188 10.17 28.06 22.74
C ASP A 188 10.69 28.81 21.50
N THR A 189 10.18 28.49 20.30
CA THR A 189 10.54 29.19 19.06
C THR A 189 9.97 30.61 18.98
N LYS A 190 8.93 30.94 19.76
CA LYS A 190 8.44 32.31 19.93
C LYS A 190 9.32 33.11 20.89
N VAL A 191 9.67 32.56 22.06
CA VAL A 191 10.55 33.19 23.05
C VAL A 191 11.94 33.45 22.47
N THR A 192 12.53 32.48 21.78
CA THR A 192 13.84 32.66 21.12
C THR A 192 13.79 33.70 19.98
N ARG A 193 12.69 33.79 19.22
CA ARG A 193 12.50 34.88 18.25
C ARG A 193 12.40 36.25 18.93
N GLN A 194 11.72 36.36 20.08
CA GLN A 194 11.64 37.60 20.85
C GLN A 194 13.03 38.05 21.31
N ALA A 195 13.81 37.15 21.93
CA ALA A 195 15.18 37.44 22.33
C ALA A 195 16.09 37.83 21.15
N VAL A 196 15.92 37.21 19.97
CA VAL A 196 16.65 37.60 18.74
C VAL A 196 16.22 38.99 18.24
N THR A 197 14.94 39.36 18.34
CA THR A 197 14.50 40.72 18.00
C THR A 197 14.98 41.77 19.01
N GLU A 198 15.04 41.43 20.30
CA GLU A 198 15.55 42.30 21.37
C GLU A 198 17.06 42.55 21.19
N ALA A 199 17.86 41.49 21.04
CA ALA A 199 19.29 41.61 20.70
C ALA A 199 19.51 42.35 19.36
N GLY A 200 18.60 42.18 18.39
CA GLY A 200 18.62 42.93 17.13
C GLY A 200 18.35 44.44 17.30
N LEU A 201 17.58 44.84 18.31
CA LEU A 201 17.36 46.24 18.68
C LEU A 201 18.53 46.80 19.51
N GLU A 202 19.12 46.02 20.41
CA GLU A 202 20.34 46.39 21.15
C GLU A 202 21.52 46.62 20.19
N VAL A 203 21.74 45.73 19.22
CA VAL A 203 22.75 45.91 18.17
C VAL A 203 22.48 47.16 17.34
N GLN A 204 21.23 47.53 17.09
CA GLN A 204 20.90 48.80 16.43
C GLN A 204 21.22 50.02 17.33
N ALA A 205 20.91 49.95 18.62
CA ALA A 205 21.23 51.00 19.59
C ALA A 205 22.75 51.22 19.70
N ILE A 206 23.54 50.14 19.88
CA ILE A 206 25.00 50.17 19.91
C ILE A 206 25.57 50.77 18.62
N ASN A 207 24.99 50.46 17.45
CA ASN A 207 25.41 51.06 16.18
C ASN A 207 25.04 52.55 16.07
N MET A 208 23.93 53.00 16.67
CA MET A 208 23.62 54.45 16.77
C MET A 208 24.56 55.17 17.72
N GLU A 209 24.90 54.57 18.87
CA GLU A 209 25.88 55.14 19.80
C GLU A 209 27.27 55.22 19.17
N LYS A 210 27.72 54.15 18.51
CA LYS A 210 28.98 54.14 17.74
C LYS A 210 29.02 55.26 16.69
N LYS A 211 27.92 55.54 15.99
CA LYS A 211 27.84 56.68 15.05
C LYS A 211 28.02 58.02 15.77
N LYS A 212 27.26 58.28 16.84
CA LYS A 212 27.41 59.50 17.66
C LYS A 212 28.84 59.66 18.18
N LEU A 213 29.45 58.57 18.64
CA LEU A 213 30.81 58.57 19.21
C LEU A 213 31.87 58.86 18.13
N MET A 214 31.70 58.34 16.91
CA MET A 214 32.51 58.71 15.74
C MET A 214 32.29 60.17 15.32
N GLU A 215 31.06 60.68 15.37
CA GLU A 215 30.73 62.09 15.08
C GLU A 215 31.37 63.04 16.11
N HIS A 216 31.28 62.71 17.40
CA HIS A 216 31.96 63.44 18.48
C HIS A 216 33.49 63.39 18.33
N TRP A 217 34.06 62.22 18.01
CA TRP A 217 35.50 62.08 17.77
C TRP A 217 35.96 62.89 16.55
N ASN A 218 35.23 62.83 15.44
CA ASN A 218 35.51 63.65 14.25
C ASN A 218 35.44 65.15 14.56
N SER A 219 34.45 65.60 15.35
CA SER A 219 34.35 67.01 15.76
C SER A 219 35.49 67.45 16.67
N SER A 220 35.94 66.56 17.57
CA SER A 220 37.08 66.80 18.46
C SER A 220 38.41 66.83 17.69
N LEU A 221 38.56 65.97 16.68
CA LEU A 221 39.72 65.93 15.78
C LEU A 221 39.78 67.18 14.89
N ALA A 222 38.64 67.67 14.38
CA ALA A 222 38.55 68.94 13.65
C ALA A 222 38.91 70.13 14.57
N GLY A 223 38.38 70.16 15.80
CA GLY A 223 38.74 71.14 16.82
C GLY A 223 40.16 71.00 17.36
N MET A 224 40.87 69.91 17.07
CA MET A 224 42.31 69.77 17.30
C MET A 224 43.11 70.39 16.15
N LYS A 225 42.80 70.01 14.89
CA LYS A 225 43.43 70.60 13.70
C LYS A 225 43.36 72.12 13.67
N GLN A 226 42.21 72.71 14.03
CA GLN A 226 42.06 74.17 14.11
C GLN A 226 42.97 74.81 15.19
N ARG A 227 43.25 74.10 16.30
CA ARG A 227 44.21 74.55 17.32
C ARG A 227 45.66 74.39 16.85
N ASP A 228 45.96 73.30 16.13
CA ASP A 228 47.28 73.06 15.56
C ASP A 228 47.61 74.09 14.46
N GLU A 229 46.65 74.39 13.57
CA GLU A 229 46.72 75.47 12.56
C GLU A 229 46.93 76.84 13.22
N ALA A 230 46.15 77.18 14.25
CA ALA A 230 46.32 78.42 15.00
C ALA A 230 47.70 78.48 15.70
N TYR A 231 48.17 77.36 16.27
CA TYR A 231 49.49 77.26 16.88
C TYR A 231 50.60 77.52 15.86
N VAL A 232 50.55 76.89 14.68
CA VAL A 232 51.50 77.14 13.58
C VAL A 232 51.53 78.62 13.19
N VAL A 233 50.37 79.27 13.02
CA VAL A 233 50.31 80.72 12.74
C VAL A 233 50.97 81.55 13.86
N THR A 234 50.75 81.22 15.14
CA THR A 234 51.44 81.92 16.25
C THR A 234 52.95 81.66 16.26
N GLN A 235 53.39 80.46 15.87
CA GLN A 235 54.80 80.09 15.78
C GLN A 235 55.51 80.81 14.61
N GLU A 236 54.82 80.98 13.48
CA GLU A 236 55.29 81.80 12.35
C GLU A 236 55.42 83.27 12.74
N LEU A 237 54.42 83.85 13.41
CA LEU A 237 54.47 85.22 13.94
C LEU A 237 55.63 85.40 14.94
N LEU A 238 55.84 84.47 15.86
CA LEU A 238 57.00 84.45 16.75
C LEU A 238 58.33 84.32 15.99
N SER A 239 58.37 83.59 14.88
CA SER A 239 59.56 83.50 14.02
C SER A 239 59.86 84.84 13.32
N ASN A 240 58.81 85.59 12.95
CA ASN A 240 58.92 86.90 12.34
C ASN A 240 59.44 87.92 13.36
N TYR A 241 58.82 88.04 14.54
CA TYR A 241 59.33 88.92 15.59
C TYR A 241 60.79 88.60 16.01
N ARG A 242 61.19 87.32 16.01
CA ARG A 242 62.58 86.90 16.24
C ARG A 242 63.54 87.29 15.10
N ARG A 243 63.04 87.49 13.88
CA ARG A 243 63.81 88.02 12.75
C ARG A 243 63.95 89.54 12.86
N ASP A 244 62.85 90.21 13.18
CA ASP A 244 62.77 91.66 13.30
C ASP A 244 63.66 92.18 14.45
N LEU A 245 63.66 91.48 15.60
CA LEU A 245 64.60 91.72 16.70
C LEU A 245 66.06 91.58 16.26
N LYS A 246 66.41 90.57 15.43
CA LYS A 246 67.79 90.39 14.94
C LYS A 246 68.21 91.47 13.95
N SER A 247 67.31 92.02 13.15
CA SER A 247 67.60 93.23 12.37
C SER A 247 67.83 94.44 13.27
N LEU A 248 67.01 94.64 14.30
CA LEU A 248 67.19 95.73 15.27
C LEU A 248 68.50 95.61 16.06
N GLU A 249 68.90 94.40 16.46
CA GLU A 249 70.23 94.14 17.04
C GLU A 249 71.36 94.49 16.06
N GLY A 250 71.18 94.17 14.77
CA GLY A 250 72.10 94.55 13.69
C GLY A 250 72.21 96.06 13.51
N ASP A 251 71.09 96.78 13.52
CA ASP A 251 71.02 98.24 13.39
C ASP A 251 71.62 98.95 14.61
N ILE A 252 71.35 98.44 15.83
CA ILE A 252 71.96 98.92 17.08
C ILE A 252 73.49 98.73 17.03
N HIS A 253 73.97 97.59 16.54
CA HIS A 253 75.41 97.34 16.36
C HIS A 253 76.02 98.22 15.24
N GLY A 254 75.25 98.54 14.21
CA GLY A 254 75.59 99.54 13.19
C GLY A 254 75.76 100.94 13.79
N CYS A 255 74.78 101.40 14.56
CA CYS A 255 74.82 102.66 15.30
C CYS A 255 76.02 102.70 16.27
N GLY A 256 76.26 101.63 17.03
CA GLY A 256 77.40 101.53 17.94
C GLY A 256 78.78 101.54 17.25
N LYS A 257 78.87 101.14 15.98
CA LYS A 257 80.06 101.32 15.14
C LYS A 257 80.21 102.75 14.62
N SER A 258 79.12 103.44 14.33
CA SER A 258 79.14 104.85 13.94
C SER A 258 79.49 105.76 15.13
N ILE A 259 78.93 105.49 16.32
CA ILE A 259 79.27 106.20 17.56
C ILE A 259 80.78 106.12 17.83
N ARG A 260 81.37 104.91 17.80
CA ARG A 260 82.82 104.73 17.99
C ARG A 260 83.68 105.54 17.00
N LYS A 261 83.24 105.69 15.75
CA LYS A 261 83.95 106.53 14.77
C LYS A 261 83.88 108.02 15.10
N GLU A 262 82.77 108.50 15.67
CA GLU A 262 82.68 109.87 16.16
C GLU A 262 83.44 110.07 17.49
N GLU A 263 83.50 109.05 18.36
CA GLU A 263 84.36 109.05 19.56
C GLU A 263 85.86 109.12 19.17
N GLU A 264 86.31 108.27 18.24
CA GLU A 264 87.67 108.31 17.68
C GLU A 264 88.01 109.69 17.06
N LYS A 265 87.07 110.29 16.30
CA LYS A 265 87.22 111.66 15.79
C LYS A 265 87.30 112.70 16.90
N ASN A 266 86.47 112.58 17.94
CA ASN A 266 86.47 113.50 19.08
C ASN A 266 87.79 113.42 19.85
N GLU A 267 88.33 112.22 20.09
CA GLU A 267 89.68 112.08 20.66
C GLU A 267 90.75 112.71 19.78
N ASN A 268 90.69 112.53 18.46
CA ASN A 268 91.63 113.15 17.52
C ASN A 268 91.57 114.69 17.62
N LEU A 269 90.37 115.27 17.76
CA LEU A 269 90.15 116.71 17.95
C LEU A 269 90.65 117.19 19.33
N VAL A 270 90.40 116.44 20.41
CA VAL A 270 90.91 116.74 21.76
C VAL A 270 92.44 116.67 21.80
N ARG A 271 93.05 115.68 21.12
CA ARG A 271 94.51 115.59 20.96
C ARG A 271 95.08 116.76 20.16
N LEU A 272 94.37 117.27 19.15
CA LEU A 272 94.74 118.48 18.40
C LEU A 272 94.61 119.75 19.26
N LEU A 273 93.53 119.89 20.03
CA LEU A 273 93.26 121.01 20.93
C LEU A 273 94.32 121.11 22.04
N ASN A 274 94.66 119.99 22.69
CA ASN A 274 95.72 119.94 23.69
C ASN A 274 97.08 120.34 23.11
N ARG A 275 97.35 120.03 21.83
CA ARG A 275 98.57 120.44 21.14
C ARG A 275 98.59 121.96 20.89
N SER A 276 97.55 122.52 20.30
CA SER A 276 97.49 123.97 20.03
C SER A 276 97.45 124.80 21.32
N GLN A 277 96.84 124.29 22.39
CA GLN A 277 96.85 124.92 23.72
C GLN A 277 98.24 124.88 24.37
N ASN A 278 99.01 123.80 24.16
CA ASN A 278 100.42 123.73 24.57
C ASN A 278 101.29 124.70 23.77
N ASP A 279 101.14 124.77 22.44
CA ASP A 279 101.86 125.71 21.58
C ASP A 279 101.55 127.17 21.99
N ALA A 280 100.28 127.49 22.26
CA ALA A 280 99.83 128.76 22.81
C ALA A 280 100.29 129.02 24.26
N SER A 281 100.85 128.04 24.97
CA SER A 281 101.52 128.23 26.27
C SER A 281 103.01 128.55 26.10
N VAL A 282 103.63 128.08 25.01
CA VAL A 282 105.05 128.34 24.69
C VAL A 282 105.20 129.76 24.18
N THR A 283 104.36 130.18 23.23
CA THR A 283 104.38 131.55 22.69
C THR A 283 104.12 132.60 23.77
N ARG A 284 103.18 132.37 24.69
CA ARG A 284 102.95 133.26 25.85
C ARG A 284 104.15 133.38 26.78
N ARG A 285 104.93 132.31 26.98
CA ARG A 285 106.18 132.35 27.76
C ARG A 285 107.28 133.12 27.04
N GLN A 286 107.42 132.94 25.72
CA GLN A 286 108.37 133.70 24.90
C GLN A 286 108.05 135.20 24.91
N ILE A 287 106.78 135.58 24.77
CA ILE A 287 106.33 136.99 24.86
C ILE A 287 106.67 137.59 26.24
N ALA A 288 106.42 136.85 27.33
CA ALA A 288 106.77 137.32 28.68
C ALA A 288 108.28 137.51 28.87
N GLN A 289 109.12 136.67 28.25
CA GLN A 289 110.56 136.84 28.27
C GLN A 289 111.02 138.10 27.52
N CYS A 290 110.50 138.33 26.30
CA CYS A 290 110.85 139.52 25.52
C CYS A 290 110.42 140.84 26.20
N LEU A 291 109.33 140.84 26.97
CA LEU A 291 108.90 142.01 27.75
C LEU A 291 109.88 142.34 28.88
N LEU A 292 110.39 141.34 29.61
CA LEU A 292 111.41 141.53 30.65
C LEU A 292 112.74 142.05 30.06
N GLU A 293 113.12 141.57 28.88
CA GLU A 293 114.29 142.06 28.15
C GLU A 293 114.11 143.53 27.71
N GLN A 294 112.90 143.93 27.32
CA GLN A 294 112.57 145.32 26.97
C GLN A 294 112.60 146.26 28.19
N GLU A 295 112.03 145.86 29.33
CA GLU A 295 112.06 146.64 30.57
C GLU A 295 113.51 146.87 31.04
N ALA A 296 114.37 145.84 30.98
CA ALA A 296 115.77 145.96 31.35
C ALA A 296 116.54 146.98 30.48
N LEU A 297 116.28 147.02 29.17
CA LEU A 297 116.87 148.00 28.26
C LEU A 297 116.34 149.42 28.50
N GLN A 298 115.08 149.56 28.92
CA GLN A 298 114.48 150.86 29.26
C GLN A 298 115.09 151.45 30.54
N VAL A 299 115.42 150.62 31.54
CA VAL A 299 116.19 151.06 32.72
C VAL A 299 117.59 151.53 32.32
N GLN A 300 118.28 150.80 31.44
CA GLN A 300 119.63 151.17 30.99
C GLN A 300 119.65 152.54 30.29
N THR A 301 118.74 152.81 29.36
CA THR A 301 118.67 154.11 28.67
C THR A 301 118.36 155.27 29.63
N GLY A 302 117.57 155.04 30.69
CA GLY A 302 117.36 155.99 31.78
C GLY A 302 118.61 156.31 32.60
N THR A 303 119.55 155.36 32.75
CA THR A 303 120.84 155.63 33.43
C THR A 303 121.79 156.47 32.58
N TYR A 304 121.89 156.18 31.27
CA TYR A 304 122.79 156.92 30.38
C TYR A 304 122.41 158.39 30.20
N THR A 305 121.10 158.71 30.13
CA THR A 305 120.63 160.10 30.02
C THR A 305 120.91 160.93 31.27
N ARG A 306 120.83 160.33 32.47
CA ARG A 306 121.14 161.04 33.73
C ARG A 306 122.62 161.38 33.85
N VAL A 307 123.51 160.42 33.52
CA VAL A 307 124.97 160.62 33.55
C VAL A 307 125.40 161.71 32.57
N LEU A 308 124.79 161.78 31.38
CA LEU A 308 125.10 162.82 30.40
C LEU A 308 124.87 164.23 30.99
N HIS A 309 123.69 164.45 31.59
CA HIS A 309 123.32 165.74 32.17
C HIS A 309 124.23 166.16 33.34
N GLU A 310 124.59 165.21 34.22
CA GLU A 310 125.55 165.43 35.32
C GLU A 310 126.93 165.89 34.80
N THR A 311 127.38 165.40 33.63
CA THR A 311 128.66 165.83 33.04
C THR A 311 128.62 167.21 32.37
N GLU A 312 127.49 167.60 31.77
CA GLU A 312 127.33 168.92 31.13
C GLU A 312 127.35 170.06 32.17
N GLU A 313 126.70 169.87 33.32
CA GLU A 313 126.75 170.85 34.40
C GLU A 313 128.15 171.06 34.98
N ALA A 314 128.94 169.99 35.14
CA ALA A 314 130.30 170.08 35.69
C ALA A 314 131.23 170.92 34.79
N LEU A 315 131.01 170.85 33.47
CA LEU A 315 131.79 171.57 32.46
C LEU A 315 131.41 173.07 32.36
N SER A 316 130.21 173.46 32.82
CA SER A 316 129.85 174.89 32.93
C SER A 316 130.45 175.55 34.17
N ARG A 317 130.39 174.87 35.34
CA ARG A 317 130.95 175.34 36.62
C ARG A 317 132.43 175.69 36.51
N THR A 318 133.23 174.72 36.05
CA THR A 318 134.69 174.84 35.90
C THR A 318 135.15 175.97 34.97
N ARG A 319 134.30 176.42 34.02
CA ARG A 319 134.58 177.59 33.17
C ARG A 319 134.38 178.93 33.88
N MET A 320 133.54 178.98 34.93
CA MET A 320 133.33 180.19 35.73
C MET A 320 134.49 180.41 36.71
N ASP A 321 134.93 179.35 37.40
CA ASP A 321 136.03 179.40 38.38
C ASP A 321 137.34 179.90 37.74
N GLN A 322 137.62 179.45 36.50
CA GLN A 322 138.81 179.86 35.75
C GLN A 322 138.84 181.37 35.41
N ALA A 323 137.68 182.03 35.35
CA ALA A 323 137.59 183.47 35.13
C ALA A 323 137.72 184.29 36.43
N ALA A 324 137.38 183.70 37.59
CA ALA A 324 137.50 184.37 38.89
C ALA A 324 138.98 184.58 39.29
N HIS A 325 139.77 183.50 39.29
CA HIS A 325 141.16 183.52 39.78
C HIS A 325 142.11 184.43 38.97
N LEU A 326 141.79 184.70 37.69
CA LEU A 326 142.54 185.67 36.87
C LEU A 326 142.44 187.11 37.39
N ASN A 327 141.37 187.47 38.10
CA ASN A 327 141.19 188.81 38.68
C ASN A 327 141.86 188.94 40.06
N GLU A 328 141.83 187.88 40.88
CA GLU A 328 142.39 187.90 42.24
C GLU A 328 143.91 188.12 42.25
N LEU A 329 144.64 187.48 41.32
CA LEU A 329 146.10 187.60 41.18
C LEU A 329 146.58 189.02 40.84
N LEU A 330 145.74 189.86 40.24
CA LEU A 330 146.06 191.27 39.95
C LEU A 330 145.91 192.18 41.18
N SER A 331 145.08 191.79 42.16
CA SER A 331 144.84 192.56 43.38
C SER A 331 145.95 192.34 44.43
N ILE A 332 146.31 191.06 44.66
CA ILE A 332 147.26 190.68 45.72
C ILE A 332 148.66 191.29 45.51
N ARG A 333 149.05 191.57 44.25
CA ARG A 333 150.29 192.26 43.87
C ARG A 333 150.44 193.71 44.38
N LYS A 334 149.43 194.30 45.04
CA LYS A 334 149.49 195.68 45.59
C LYS A 334 149.32 195.81 47.11
N GLY A 335 149.09 194.70 47.83
CA GLY A 335 148.71 194.76 49.26
C GLY A 335 149.87 194.70 50.26
N ILE A 336 150.84 193.80 50.04
CA ILE A 336 151.68 193.27 51.13
C ILE A 336 152.94 194.11 51.42
N GLU A 337 153.33 195.02 50.52
CA GLU A 337 154.46 195.97 50.74
C GLU A 337 154.25 196.95 51.91
N LYS A 338 153.09 196.92 52.58
CA LYS A 338 152.79 197.72 53.80
C LYS A 338 152.73 196.89 55.09
N GLY A 339 152.84 195.56 55.03
CA GLY A 339 152.65 194.68 56.19
C GLY A 339 153.86 194.53 57.11
N THR A 340 155.04 195.01 56.71
CA THR A 340 156.33 194.71 57.33
C THR A 340 156.68 195.53 58.59
N TYR A 341 155.91 196.57 58.92
CA TYR A 341 156.30 197.57 59.94
C TYR A 341 155.60 197.43 61.31
N ALA A 342 154.71 196.45 61.49
CA ALA A 342 153.84 196.38 62.67
C ALA A 342 154.06 195.17 63.61
N ASN A 343 154.76 194.12 63.16
CA ASN A 343 154.78 192.84 63.89
C ASN A 343 155.92 192.73 64.93
N GLU A 344 156.90 193.65 64.91
CA GLU A 344 158.07 193.64 65.80
C GLU A 344 157.76 194.04 67.26
N GLN A 345 156.53 194.47 67.57
CA GLN A 345 156.13 194.88 68.93
C GLN A 345 155.43 193.77 69.74
N LEU A 346 155.18 192.58 69.17
CA LEU A 346 154.44 191.49 69.84
C LEU A 346 155.28 190.23 70.14
N GLU A 347 156.61 190.27 70.00
CA GLU A 347 157.49 189.17 70.44
C GLU A 347 157.61 189.03 71.98
N SER A 348 157.01 189.93 72.77
CA SER A 348 157.36 190.14 74.18
C SER A 348 156.49 189.45 75.24
N GLU A 349 155.26 189.01 74.95
CA GLU A 349 154.34 188.51 76.00
C GLU A 349 154.05 186.99 76.01
N ILE A 350 154.14 186.25 74.88
CA ILE A 350 153.76 184.82 74.83
C ILE A 350 154.99 183.88 74.69
N MET A 351 156.10 184.28 75.31
CA MET A 351 157.16 183.33 75.75
C MET A 351 156.76 182.56 77.04
N ALA A 352 155.49 182.63 77.47
CA ALA A 352 155.02 182.08 78.73
C ALA A 352 154.79 180.54 78.74
N LYS A 353 154.36 179.92 77.62
CA LYS A 353 154.16 178.46 77.41
C LYS A 353 154.28 178.15 75.91
N LEU A 354 155.06 177.19 75.39
CA LEU A 354 156.06 176.26 75.93
C LEU A 354 155.58 175.08 76.82
N GLN A 355 156.15 173.89 76.50
CA GLN A 355 156.25 172.61 77.25
C GLN A 355 154.97 171.75 77.37
N ASP A 356 154.93 170.46 77.00
CA ASP A 356 155.98 169.47 76.65
C ASP A 356 155.53 168.50 75.51
N GLN A 357 156.29 168.29 74.41
CA GLN A 357 157.28 167.20 74.09
C GLN A 357 156.71 165.83 73.57
N ARG A 358 157.40 164.98 72.78
CA ARG A 358 158.33 165.13 71.61
C ARG A 358 158.76 163.74 70.98
N ILE A 359 158.74 163.58 69.64
CA ILE A 359 159.62 162.69 68.78
C ILE A 359 159.47 161.14 68.97
N SER A 360 159.67 160.19 68.02
CA SER A 360 160.41 160.03 66.72
C SER A 360 159.54 159.33 65.62
N SER A 361 159.92 158.57 64.55
CA SER A 361 161.16 157.92 64.02
C SER A 361 161.13 157.76 62.46
N LYS A 362 161.83 156.76 61.83
CA LYS A 362 161.89 156.50 60.36
C LYS A 362 162.49 155.12 59.96
N VAL A 363 162.44 154.77 58.65
CA VAL A 363 163.15 153.71 57.84
C VAL A 363 162.27 152.51 57.35
N ALA A 364 162.71 151.76 56.31
CA ALA A 364 161.84 151.02 55.35
C ALA A 364 162.45 149.74 54.69
N LYS A 365 161.63 149.08 53.82
CA LYS A 365 161.86 147.94 52.85
C LYS A 365 161.70 146.48 53.34
N HIS A 366 160.77 145.74 52.70
CA HIS A 366 160.92 144.41 52.04
C HIS A 366 159.55 144.05 51.37
N PHE A 367 159.41 144.11 50.04
CA PHE A 367 159.54 143.00 49.06
C PHE A 367 158.51 141.85 49.26
N SER A 368 157.44 141.67 48.47
CA SER A 368 157.30 141.42 47.00
C SER A 368 157.18 139.95 46.56
N GLN A 369 156.56 139.07 47.36
CA GLN A 369 156.27 137.67 46.96
C GLN A 369 154.89 137.19 47.44
N LEU A 370 153.95 136.96 46.51
CA LEU A 370 153.17 135.71 46.33
C LEU A 370 152.15 135.87 45.18
N ALA A 371 152.53 135.49 43.96
CA ALA A 371 151.65 135.56 42.76
C ALA A 371 151.33 134.18 42.15
N GLU A 372 151.67 133.09 42.85
CA GLU A 372 152.00 131.82 42.21
C GLU A 372 150.90 130.73 42.33
N LYS A 373 149.89 130.91 43.19
CA LYS A 373 148.93 129.84 43.54
C LYS A 373 147.77 129.65 42.55
N LEU A 374 147.70 130.41 41.46
CA LEU A 374 146.59 130.36 40.49
C LEU A 374 146.64 129.21 39.47
N ARG A 375 147.70 128.38 39.45
CA ARG A 375 147.96 127.47 38.31
C ARG A 375 147.51 126.00 38.50
N ASN A 376 147.43 125.48 39.73
CA ASN A 376 147.51 124.03 39.93
C ASN A 376 146.18 123.26 39.99
N ARG A 377 145.02 123.90 40.21
CA ARG A 377 143.78 123.15 40.56
C ARG A 377 142.96 122.64 39.36
N LYS A 378 143.30 123.01 38.12
CA LYS A 378 142.54 122.60 36.92
C LYS A 378 142.83 121.16 36.46
N SER A 379 143.99 120.60 36.80
CA SER A 379 144.46 119.33 36.23
C SER A 379 143.90 118.05 36.88
N ASP A 380 143.26 118.15 38.05
CA ASP A 380 143.02 116.98 38.92
C ASP A 380 141.77 116.16 38.58
N LEU A 381 140.75 116.76 37.94
CA LEU A 381 139.40 116.17 37.83
C LEU A 381 138.99 115.68 36.44
N GLU A 382 139.72 116.03 35.38
CA GLU A 382 139.56 115.37 34.07
C GLU A 382 139.89 113.86 34.16
N LEU A 383 140.73 113.48 35.14
CA LEU A 383 141.09 112.11 35.49
C LEU A 383 139.94 111.29 36.13
N HIS A 384 138.85 111.94 36.56
CA HIS A 384 137.68 111.25 37.13
C HIS A 384 136.69 110.70 36.09
N PHE A 385 136.62 111.30 34.89
CA PHE A 385 135.67 110.87 33.85
C PHE A 385 136.01 109.48 33.28
N TYR A 386 137.29 109.21 33.00
CA TYR A 386 137.75 107.92 32.45
C TYR A 386 137.56 106.70 33.38
N LYS A 387 137.15 106.88 34.64
CA LYS A 387 136.81 105.76 35.53
C LYS A 387 135.38 105.27 35.34
N VAL A 388 134.42 106.20 35.20
CA VAL A 388 132.99 105.88 35.15
C VAL A 388 132.61 105.12 33.87
N GLU A 389 133.30 105.37 32.75
CA GLU A 389 133.12 104.60 31.51
C GLU A 389 133.55 103.12 31.66
N ASN A 390 134.48 102.83 32.58
CA ASN A 390 134.96 101.48 32.86
C ASN A 390 133.97 100.71 33.76
N ASP A 391 133.33 101.39 34.71
CA ASP A 391 132.28 100.81 35.56
C ASP A 391 131.07 100.31 34.73
N VAL A 392 130.75 100.98 33.62
CA VAL A 392 129.69 100.56 32.67
C VAL A 392 130.02 99.22 32.01
N ALA A 393 131.28 98.95 31.68
CA ALA A 393 131.70 97.66 31.10
C ALA A 393 131.55 96.52 32.12
N GLN A 394 131.85 96.77 33.40
CA GLN A 394 131.72 95.80 34.49
C GLN A 394 130.26 95.34 34.68
N ILE A 395 129.28 96.24 34.48
CA ILE A 395 127.84 95.94 34.60
C ILE A 395 127.37 94.97 33.51
N ILE A 396 127.86 95.11 32.27
CA ILE A 396 127.49 94.24 31.14
C ILE A 396 128.00 92.81 31.36
N LEU A 397 129.20 92.64 31.92
CA LEU A 397 129.78 91.33 32.23
C LEU A 397 129.07 90.66 33.43
N ASN A 398 128.55 91.44 34.38
CA ASN A 398 127.68 90.91 35.43
C ASN A 398 126.31 90.41 34.90
N ALA A 399 125.74 91.05 33.87
CA ALA A 399 124.45 90.66 33.29
C ALA A 399 124.48 89.29 32.58
N THR A 400 125.59 88.96 31.90
CA THR A 400 125.76 87.62 31.31
C THR A 400 126.01 86.56 32.39
N ASN A 401 126.71 86.91 33.47
CA ASN A 401 126.94 86.05 34.62
C ASN A 401 125.63 85.72 35.39
N THR A 402 124.71 86.68 35.56
CA THR A 402 123.38 86.41 36.13
C THR A 402 122.52 85.52 35.25
N SER A 403 122.63 85.61 33.92
CA SER A 403 121.97 84.68 32.99
C SER A 403 122.49 83.23 33.15
N CYS A 404 123.81 83.06 33.32
CA CYS A 404 124.41 81.75 33.58
C CYS A 404 124.03 81.16 34.96
N ARG A 405 123.69 82.01 35.94
CA ARG A 405 123.15 81.56 37.24
C ARG A 405 121.70 81.06 37.14
N LEU A 406 120.87 81.63 36.26
CA LEU A 406 119.49 81.19 36.08
C LEU A 406 119.39 79.72 35.61
N THR A 407 120.28 79.28 34.71
CA THR A 407 120.31 77.88 34.24
C THR A 407 120.86 76.89 35.28
N VAL A 408 121.59 77.36 36.29
CA VAL A 408 121.96 76.58 37.49
C VAL A 408 120.78 76.50 38.47
N HIS A 409 120.08 77.62 38.72
CA HIS A 409 118.89 77.63 39.57
C HIS A 409 117.75 76.74 39.03
N GLN A 410 117.68 76.57 37.70
CA GLN A 410 116.75 75.65 37.05
C GLN A 410 117.10 74.16 37.25
N LYS A 411 118.31 73.83 37.73
CA LYS A 411 118.69 72.47 38.15
C LYS A 411 118.47 72.24 39.65
N THR A 412 118.70 73.25 40.49
CA THR A 412 118.38 73.16 41.93
C THR A 412 116.87 73.04 42.17
N LEU A 413 116.02 73.54 41.27
CA LEU A 413 114.56 73.32 41.31
C LEU A 413 114.20 71.81 41.32
N CYS A 414 114.87 70.98 40.52
CA CYS A 414 114.67 69.53 40.50
C CYS A 414 115.20 68.80 41.75
N GLU A 415 115.86 69.53 42.66
CA GLU A 415 116.31 69.04 43.96
C GLU A 415 115.36 69.51 45.07
N VAL A 416 114.83 70.74 44.97
CA VAL A 416 113.71 71.23 45.80
C VAL A 416 112.44 70.38 45.61
N ASP A 417 112.17 69.85 44.41
CA ASP A 417 111.09 68.87 44.18
C ASP A 417 111.25 67.55 44.97
N LYS A 418 112.45 67.27 45.50
CA LYS A 418 112.69 66.16 46.45
C LYS A 418 112.48 66.63 47.88
N GLU A 419 112.82 67.87 48.22
CA GLU A 419 112.56 68.48 49.53
C GLU A 419 111.06 68.63 49.81
N ILE A 420 110.23 68.90 48.78
CA ILE A 420 108.76 68.91 48.89
C ILE A 420 108.21 67.58 49.44
N LYS A 421 108.86 66.44 49.15
CA LYS A 421 108.47 65.14 49.73
C LYS A 421 108.77 65.01 51.22
N ASN A 422 109.73 65.76 51.74
CA ASN A 422 110.02 65.85 53.17
C ASN A 422 109.12 66.92 53.85
N VAL A 423 108.69 67.96 53.13
CA VAL A 423 107.68 68.91 53.64
C VAL A 423 106.32 68.24 53.87
N ASN A 424 105.99 67.17 53.13
CA ASN A 424 104.83 66.33 53.44
C ASN A 424 104.89 65.70 54.84
N GLU A 425 106.07 65.49 55.43
CA GLU A 425 106.19 65.00 56.81
C GLU A 425 105.87 66.11 57.83
N GLN A 426 106.07 67.39 57.46
CA GLN A 426 105.63 68.55 58.25
C GLN A 426 104.14 68.87 58.12
N ILE A 427 103.35 68.09 57.36
CA ILE A 427 101.87 68.15 57.45
C ILE A 427 101.40 67.79 58.87
N THR A 428 102.16 66.98 59.60
CA THR A 428 101.96 66.71 61.05
C THR A 428 102.06 67.95 61.94
N CYS A 429 102.75 69.02 61.50
CA CYS A 429 102.74 70.32 62.17
C CYS A 429 101.40 71.04 61.97
N GLN A 430 100.73 70.87 60.82
CA GLN A 430 99.45 71.52 60.54
C GLN A 430 98.30 70.92 61.39
N GLU A 431 98.35 69.63 61.74
CA GLU A 431 97.39 69.01 62.66
C GLU A 431 97.38 69.69 64.05
N ASN A 432 98.53 70.18 64.50
CA ASN A 432 98.66 70.92 65.77
C ASN A 432 98.18 72.38 65.68
N GLU A 433 98.06 72.96 64.48
CA GLU A 433 97.47 74.29 64.27
C GLU A 433 95.94 74.24 64.14
N ILE A 434 95.38 73.12 63.68
CA ILE A 434 93.92 72.86 63.69
C ILE A 434 93.38 72.91 65.13
N ALA A 435 94.11 72.37 66.11
CA ALA A 435 93.74 72.45 67.53
C ALA A 435 93.65 73.90 68.05
N LYS A 436 94.59 74.78 67.67
CA LYS A 436 94.57 76.21 68.05
C LYS A 436 93.44 76.97 67.33
N SER A 437 93.18 76.62 66.07
CA SER A 437 92.11 77.21 65.26
C SER A 437 90.72 76.96 65.84
N ARG A 438 90.52 75.81 66.51
CA ARG A 438 89.27 75.44 67.18
C ARG A 438 88.85 76.43 68.27
N ILE A 439 89.80 76.85 69.12
CA ILE A 439 89.59 77.82 70.21
C ILE A 439 89.27 79.22 69.66
N LEU A 440 89.76 79.54 68.46
CA LEU A 440 89.49 80.81 67.77
C LEU A 440 88.09 80.83 67.12
N ALA A 441 87.58 79.65 66.71
CA ALA A 441 86.22 79.51 66.20
C ALA A 441 85.16 79.75 67.29
N GLU A 442 85.35 79.21 68.50
CA GLU A 442 84.43 79.42 69.64
C GLU A 442 84.22 80.91 69.96
N LYS A 443 85.31 81.70 69.96
CA LYS A 443 85.26 83.15 70.18
C LYS A 443 84.54 83.93 69.07
N LYS A 444 84.48 83.39 67.84
CA LYS A 444 83.64 83.96 66.76
C LYS A 444 82.18 83.49 66.84
N GLY A 445 81.93 82.27 67.36
CA GLY A 445 80.57 81.75 67.58
C GLY A 445 79.73 82.63 68.51
N GLY A 446 80.31 83.19 69.57
CA GLY A 446 79.61 84.12 70.46
C GLY A 446 79.13 85.41 69.76
N ILE A 447 79.87 85.89 68.76
CA ILE A 447 79.51 87.07 67.96
C ILE A 447 78.42 86.70 66.93
N LEU A 448 78.49 85.51 66.33
CA LEU A 448 77.43 84.99 65.45
C LEU A 448 76.09 84.83 66.19
N CYS A 449 76.10 84.34 67.43
CA CYS A 449 74.87 84.23 68.24
C CYS A 449 74.18 85.59 68.46
N MET A 450 74.94 86.65 68.69
CA MET A 450 74.41 88.03 68.81
C MET A 450 73.75 88.54 67.52
N TYR A 451 74.31 88.23 66.35
CA TYR A 451 73.73 88.61 65.06
C TYR A 451 72.55 87.73 64.66
N ASN A 452 72.61 86.41 64.93
CA ASN A 452 71.49 85.50 64.69
C ASN A 452 70.25 85.94 65.48
N LYS A 453 70.40 86.36 66.76
CA LYS A 453 69.28 86.88 67.55
C LYS A 453 68.65 88.17 66.99
N LYS A 454 69.39 88.95 66.19
CA LYS A 454 68.84 90.09 65.43
C LYS A 454 68.20 89.65 64.11
N LEU A 455 68.72 88.62 63.45
CA LEU A 455 68.15 88.04 62.24
C LEU A 455 66.83 87.31 62.53
N GLU A 456 66.77 86.46 63.55
CA GLU A 456 65.54 85.76 63.98
C GLU A 456 64.39 86.74 64.23
N MET A 457 64.67 87.86 64.91
CA MET A 457 63.70 88.90 65.23
C MET A 457 63.19 89.68 64.00
N LEU A 458 63.94 89.70 62.90
CA LEU A 458 63.51 90.30 61.61
C LEU A 458 62.81 89.25 60.71
N LEU A 459 63.33 88.02 60.66
CA LEU A 459 62.75 86.90 59.92
C LEU A 459 61.35 86.54 60.46
N SER A 460 61.15 86.61 61.79
CA SER A 460 59.82 86.44 62.40
C SER A 460 58.81 87.53 62.02
N GLN A 461 59.25 88.64 61.41
CA GLN A 461 58.38 89.75 60.98
C GLN A 461 58.05 89.72 59.47
N GLN A 462 58.64 88.82 58.68
CA GLN A 462 58.40 88.75 57.22
C GLN A 462 57.90 87.41 56.69
N GLY A 463 57.93 86.33 57.47
CA GLY A 463 57.47 85.00 57.04
C GLY A 463 58.59 84.21 56.35
N GLY A 464 58.73 82.93 56.70
CA GLY A 464 59.93 82.15 56.41
C GLY A 464 59.99 81.50 55.01
N GLN A 465 61.18 80.94 54.74
CA GLN A 465 61.60 80.20 53.53
C GLN A 465 61.79 81.02 52.25
N GLU A 466 62.97 81.63 52.11
CA GLU A 466 63.64 81.63 50.80
C GLU A 466 64.30 80.25 50.60
N LEU A 467 63.90 79.53 49.54
CA LEU A 467 64.56 78.30 49.08
C LEU A 467 65.66 78.67 48.07
N GLY A 468 66.77 77.95 48.09
CA GLY A 468 67.83 78.12 47.09
C GLY A 468 67.35 77.72 45.69
N PRO A 469 67.84 78.36 44.61
CA PRO A 469 67.43 78.01 43.24
C PRO A 469 67.70 76.53 42.90
N LEU A 470 68.75 75.94 43.46
CA LEU A 470 69.04 74.50 43.33
C LEU A 470 68.01 73.61 44.05
N GLU A 471 67.43 74.06 45.15
CA GLU A 471 66.36 73.32 45.86
C GLU A 471 65.04 73.39 45.07
N ILE A 472 64.80 74.52 44.38
CA ILE A 472 63.68 74.68 43.44
C ILE A 472 63.87 73.79 42.20
N GLU A 473 65.09 73.64 41.68
CA GLU A 473 65.40 72.70 40.60
C GLU A 473 65.28 71.23 41.05
N ILE A 474 65.80 70.87 42.24
CA ILE A 474 65.64 69.53 42.82
C ILE A 474 64.17 69.19 43.01
N ASN A 475 63.36 70.11 43.55
CA ASN A 475 61.93 69.87 43.73
C ASN A 475 61.18 69.75 42.39
N LYS A 476 61.56 70.51 41.35
CA LYS A 476 61.03 70.33 39.99
C LYS A 476 61.42 68.98 39.38
N LEU A 477 62.66 68.54 39.55
CA LEU A 477 63.12 67.25 39.05
C LEU A 477 62.45 66.09 39.79
N ASN A 478 62.30 66.18 41.11
CA ASN A 478 61.53 65.21 41.91
C ASN A 478 60.07 65.15 41.44
N GLN A 479 59.42 66.30 41.24
CA GLN A 479 58.04 66.35 40.74
C GLN A 479 57.93 65.73 39.34
N GLN A 480 58.85 66.02 38.43
CA GLN A 480 58.91 65.36 37.11
C GLN A 480 59.15 63.85 37.21
N ILE A 481 59.94 63.39 38.19
CA ILE A 481 60.13 61.96 38.47
C ILE A 481 58.85 61.32 39.03
N GLU A 482 58.12 62.00 39.91
CA GLU A 482 56.83 61.54 40.43
C GLU A 482 55.73 61.51 39.36
N ASP A 483 55.65 62.53 38.50
CA ASP A 483 54.78 62.58 37.33
C ASP A 483 55.07 61.40 36.39
N CYS A 484 56.33 61.21 35.97
CA CYS A 484 56.76 60.08 35.14
C CYS A 484 56.51 58.71 35.80
N ASN A 485 56.68 58.58 37.12
CA ASN A 485 56.33 57.35 37.85
C ASN A 485 54.81 57.11 37.87
N SER A 486 54.00 58.17 37.94
CA SER A 486 52.54 58.06 37.85
C SER A 486 52.07 57.62 36.45
N GLU A 487 52.72 58.13 35.39
CA GLU A 487 52.52 57.68 34.01
C GLU A 487 52.95 56.23 33.83
N ALA A 488 54.11 55.83 34.35
CA ALA A 488 54.57 54.44 34.33
C ALA A 488 53.59 53.49 35.04
N VAL A 489 53.04 53.89 36.19
CA VAL A 489 52.05 53.10 36.95
C VAL A 489 50.68 53.04 36.24
N THR A 490 50.25 54.11 35.56
CA THR A 490 49.00 54.07 34.77
C THR A 490 49.16 53.23 33.50
N LEU A 491 50.28 53.34 32.79
CA LEU A 491 50.63 52.47 31.65
C LEU A 491 50.78 51.00 32.08
N GLN A 492 51.39 50.71 33.23
CA GLN A 492 51.49 49.35 33.76
C GLN A 492 50.11 48.77 34.13
N LYS A 493 49.20 49.58 34.70
CA LYS A 493 47.81 49.19 34.95
C LYS A 493 47.07 48.91 33.65
N TYR A 494 47.24 49.77 32.63
CA TYR A 494 46.63 49.61 31.31
C TYR A 494 47.11 48.32 30.62
N TRP A 495 48.42 48.07 30.62
CA TRP A 495 49.02 46.83 30.12
C TRP A 495 48.51 45.60 30.88
N LEU A 496 48.30 45.68 32.20
CA LEU A 496 47.71 44.59 33.00
C LEU A 496 46.21 44.38 32.73
N SER A 497 45.45 45.38 32.27
CA SER A 497 44.08 45.16 31.76
C SER A 497 44.09 44.51 30.39
N GLU A 498 44.88 45.02 29.44
CA GLU A 498 45.07 44.44 28.10
C GLU A 498 45.55 42.99 28.17
N GLN A 499 46.51 42.67 29.05
CA GLN A 499 46.98 41.30 29.26
C GLN A 499 45.89 40.39 29.83
N LYS A 500 45.02 40.89 30.74
CA LYS A 500 43.89 40.12 31.27
C LYS A 500 42.81 39.89 30.22
N GLU A 501 42.55 40.86 29.35
CA GLU A 501 41.61 40.75 28.25
C GLU A 501 42.13 39.77 27.19
N LEU A 502 43.41 39.85 26.82
CA LEU A 502 44.08 38.87 25.97
C LEU A 502 43.98 37.44 26.55
N VAL A 503 44.22 37.26 27.86
CA VAL A 503 44.09 35.95 28.52
C VAL A 503 42.65 35.42 28.45
N LYS A 504 41.64 36.26 28.72
CA LYS A 504 40.22 35.88 28.53
C LYS A 504 39.93 35.47 27.10
N LEU A 505 40.31 36.28 26.12
CA LEU A 505 40.10 36.00 24.70
C LEU A 505 40.82 34.71 24.25
N THR A 506 41.97 34.35 24.85
CA THR A 506 42.59 33.04 24.62
C THR A 506 41.81 31.88 25.25
N GLN A 507 41.24 32.05 26.45
CA GLN A 507 40.40 31.04 27.10
C GLN A 507 39.08 30.84 26.34
N GLU A 508 38.39 31.92 25.98
CA GLU A 508 37.18 31.91 25.14
C GLU A 508 37.46 31.26 23.77
N ARG A 509 38.65 31.49 23.18
CA ARG A 509 39.10 30.80 21.96
C ARG A 509 39.30 29.30 22.16
N GLU A 510 39.86 28.86 23.29
CA GLU A 510 40.05 27.43 23.60
C GLU A 510 38.72 26.73 23.91
N GLU A 511 37.78 27.40 24.57
CA GLU A 511 36.38 26.95 24.74
C GLU A 511 35.63 26.86 23.39
N GLN A 512 35.82 27.85 22.50
CA GLN A 512 35.30 27.80 21.14
C GLN A 512 35.91 26.65 20.32
N ILE A 513 37.22 26.41 20.42
CA ILE A 513 37.88 25.28 19.73
C ILE A 513 37.34 23.94 20.25
N THR A 514 37.27 23.75 21.57
CA THR A 514 36.78 22.49 22.16
C THR A 514 35.30 22.23 21.84
N SER A 515 34.45 23.26 21.87
CA SER A 515 33.04 23.13 21.46
C SER A 515 32.90 22.82 19.96
N LEU A 516 33.68 23.45 19.07
CA LEU A 516 33.73 23.11 17.64
C LEU A 516 34.16 21.64 17.43
N ASP A 517 35.14 21.17 18.21
CA ASP A 517 35.61 19.79 18.23
C ASP A 517 34.50 18.81 18.66
N THR A 518 33.66 19.18 19.64
CA THR A 518 32.48 18.38 20.01
C THR A 518 31.39 18.39 18.93
N LEU A 519 31.19 19.53 18.24
CA LEU A 519 30.21 19.65 17.15
C LEU A 519 30.64 18.82 15.92
N GLN A 520 31.94 18.76 15.61
CA GLN A 520 32.46 17.84 14.59
C GLN A 520 32.20 16.38 14.97
N LYS A 521 32.49 15.97 16.22
CA LYS A 521 32.23 14.60 16.71
C LYS A 521 30.73 14.27 16.65
N GLN A 522 29.86 15.19 17.05
CA GLN A 522 28.41 15.03 16.90
C GLN A 522 27.98 14.91 15.43
N SER A 523 28.52 15.74 14.53
CA SER A 523 28.24 15.68 13.09
C SER A 523 28.62 14.32 12.49
N ILE A 524 29.79 13.79 12.82
CA ILE A 524 30.24 12.45 12.40
C ILE A 524 29.30 11.36 12.94
N ILE A 525 28.88 11.44 14.21
CA ILE A 525 27.90 10.50 14.80
C ILE A 525 26.55 10.58 14.07
N MET A 526 26.08 11.78 13.71
CA MET A 526 24.84 11.96 12.95
C MET A 526 24.96 11.44 11.51
N GLN A 527 26.10 11.62 10.84
CA GLN A 527 26.36 11.01 9.53
C GLN A 527 26.37 9.47 9.61
N GLN A 528 26.98 8.89 10.64
CA GLN A 528 26.96 7.43 10.88
C GLN A 528 25.58 6.89 11.31
N ARG A 529 24.72 7.72 11.91
CA ARG A 529 23.31 7.37 12.15
C ARG A 529 22.51 7.45 10.86
N LYS A 530 22.69 8.51 10.06
CA LYS A 530 22.08 8.67 8.74
C LYS A 530 22.39 7.48 7.83
N LEU A 531 23.67 7.10 7.69
CA LEU A 531 24.07 5.96 6.85
C LEU A 531 23.47 4.61 7.31
N ARG A 532 23.26 4.41 8.61
CA ARG A 532 22.54 3.23 9.12
C ARG A 532 21.07 3.25 8.75
N LEU A 533 20.38 4.36 9.00
CA LEU A 533 18.98 4.55 8.61
C LEU A 533 18.78 4.43 7.09
N GLU A 534 19.70 4.96 6.27
CA GLU A 534 19.66 4.81 4.81
C GLU A 534 19.86 3.35 4.36
N ASN A 535 20.69 2.58 5.06
CA ASN A 535 20.86 1.14 4.79
C ASN A 535 19.65 0.32 5.25
N GLU A 536 19.08 0.63 6.41
CA GLU A 536 17.85 0.04 6.95
C GLU A 536 16.67 0.30 5.99
N ILE A 537 16.46 1.56 5.57
CA ILE A 537 15.47 1.92 4.54
C ILE A 537 15.73 1.17 3.23
N GLN A 538 16.97 1.04 2.78
CA GLN A 538 17.30 0.25 1.58
C GLN A 538 17.08 -1.26 1.74
N GLN A 539 17.03 -1.79 2.97
CA GLN A 539 16.67 -3.17 3.23
C GLN A 539 15.14 -3.35 3.24
N GLU A 540 14.41 -2.50 3.98
CA GLU A 540 12.95 -2.43 3.95
C GLU A 540 12.41 -2.26 2.50
N MET A 541 13.05 -1.42 1.67
CA MET A 541 12.71 -1.26 0.25
C MET A 541 13.02 -2.48 -0.63
N LYS A 542 13.80 -3.46 -0.17
CA LYS A 542 14.00 -4.75 -0.84
C LYS A 542 12.96 -5.75 -0.35
N GLU A 543 12.77 -5.85 0.96
CA GLU A 543 11.79 -6.73 1.59
C GLU A 543 10.36 -6.38 1.14
N GLN A 544 10.00 -5.09 1.02
CA GLN A 544 8.75 -4.66 0.40
C GLN A 544 8.62 -5.16 -1.05
N LYS A 545 9.68 -5.08 -1.87
CA LYS A 545 9.64 -5.54 -3.27
C LYS A 545 9.50 -7.06 -3.38
N ASP A 546 10.06 -7.81 -2.43
CA ASP A 546 9.90 -9.25 -2.35
C ASP A 546 8.50 -9.64 -1.84
N VAL A 547 7.94 -8.91 -0.87
CA VAL A 547 6.51 -9.03 -0.49
C VAL A 547 5.59 -8.71 -1.68
N GLU A 548 5.86 -7.64 -2.44
CA GLU A 548 5.09 -7.32 -3.65
C GLU A 548 5.19 -8.42 -4.72
N ARG A 549 6.37 -9.04 -4.90
CA ARG A 549 6.55 -10.21 -5.78
C ARG A 549 5.74 -11.40 -5.27
N HIS A 550 5.77 -11.70 -3.98
CA HIS A 550 4.97 -12.76 -3.37
C HIS A 550 3.46 -12.50 -3.49
N MET A 551 2.99 -11.26 -3.29
CA MET A 551 1.59 -10.87 -3.51
C MET A 551 1.17 -11.01 -4.98
N LYS A 552 2.04 -10.60 -5.93
CA LYS A 552 1.79 -10.79 -7.38
C LYS A 552 1.73 -12.28 -7.75
N ASN A 553 2.60 -13.11 -7.18
CA ASN A 553 2.57 -14.56 -7.36
C ASN A 553 1.29 -15.19 -6.78
N MET A 554 0.91 -14.84 -5.55
CA MET A 554 -0.33 -15.29 -4.92
C MET A 554 -1.57 -14.84 -5.70
N SER A 555 -1.57 -13.62 -6.25
CA SER A 555 -2.63 -13.13 -7.13
C SER A 555 -2.71 -13.95 -8.43
N ASN A 556 -1.57 -14.25 -9.05
CA ASN A 556 -1.51 -15.13 -10.22
C ASN A 556 -2.00 -16.55 -9.90
N ASP A 557 -1.73 -17.08 -8.71
CA ASP A 557 -2.20 -18.40 -8.27
C ASP A 557 -3.69 -18.41 -7.91
N LEU A 558 -4.22 -17.31 -7.36
CA LEU A 558 -5.68 -17.10 -7.21
C LEU A 558 -6.38 -16.99 -8.57
N ILE A 559 -5.76 -16.34 -9.57
CA ILE A 559 -6.29 -16.31 -10.95
C ILE A 559 -6.26 -17.71 -11.57
N LYS A 560 -5.18 -18.49 -11.38
CA LYS A 560 -5.13 -19.91 -11.81
C LYS A 560 -6.24 -20.72 -11.12
N LEU A 561 -6.39 -20.60 -9.81
CA LEU A 561 -7.47 -21.28 -9.07
C LEU A 561 -8.85 -20.87 -9.58
N ASN A 562 -9.13 -19.58 -9.80
CA ASN A 562 -10.40 -19.12 -10.34
C ASN A 562 -10.66 -19.63 -11.76
N THR A 563 -9.64 -19.73 -12.62
CA THR A 563 -9.78 -20.33 -13.96
C THR A 563 -9.88 -21.86 -13.95
N LEU A 564 -9.39 -22.53 -12.89
CA LEU A 564 -9.64 -23.95 -12.66
C LEU A 564 -11.03 -24.19 -12.07
N ILE A 565 -11.52 -23.31 -11.20
CA ILE A 565 -12.89 -23.34 -10.66
C ILE A 565 -13.90 -23.08 -11.77
N SER A 566 -13.71 -22.08 -12.63
CA SER A 566 -14.64 -21.83 -13.75
C SER A 566 -14.64 -22.98 -14.76
N LYS A 567 -13.48 -23.57 -15.08
CA LYS A 567 -13.40 -24.81 -15.87
C LYS A 567 -14.11 -25.98 -15.19
N ASN A 568 -13.90 -26.18 -13.90
CA ASN A 568 -14.55 -27.24 -13.13
C ASN A 568 -16.07 -27.06 -13.12
N ASN A 569 -16.56 -25.85 -12.85
CA ASN A 569 -17.98 -25.51 -12.90
C ASN A 569 -18.55 -25.77 -14.30
N SER A 570 -17.90 -25.31 -15.37
CA SER A 570 -18.35 -25.61 -16.75
C SER A 570 -18.35 -27.11 -17.06
N SER A 571 -17.45 -27.89 -16.48
CA SER A 571 -17.45 -29.36 -16.60
C SER A 571 -18.56 -30.02 -15.78
N VAL A 572 -18.92 -29.46 -14.63
CA VAL A 572 -20.07 -29.90 -13.82
C VAL A 572 -21.38 -29.55 -14.52
N GLU A 573 -21.50 -28.36 -15.11
CA GLU A 573 -22.64 -27.93 -15.94
C GLU A 573 -22.80 -28.83 -17.17
N ASN A 574 -21.70 -29.15 -17.86
CA ASN A 574 -21.70 -30.10 -19.00
C ASN A 574 -22.04 -31.54 -18.58
N LEU A 575 -21.61 -31.99 -17.38
CA LEU A 575 -22.00 -33.30 -16.84
C LEU A 575 -23.45 -33.32 -16.35
N GLN A 576 -23.98 -32.20 -15.85
CA GLN A 576 -25.38 -32.05 -15.48
C GLN A 576 -26.29 -32.01 -16.71
N SER A 577 -25.93 -31.25 -17.76
CA SER A 577 -26.69 -31.24 -19.02
C SER A 577 -26.61 -32.59 -19.73
N GLY A 578 -25.43 -33.23 -19.78
CA GLY A 578 -25.28 -34.61 -20.28
C GLY A 578 -26.08 -35.64 -19.48
N ARG A 579 -26.15 -35.49 -18.15
CA ARG A 579 -27.05 -36.30 -17.31
C ARG A 579 -28.51 -36.05 -17.66
N ILE A 580 -28.94 -34.80 -17.79
CA ILE A 580 -30.33 -34.46 -18.13
C ILE A 580 -30.70 -35.00 -19.52
N VAL A 581 -29.79 -34.94 -20.50
CA VAL A 581 -30.00 -35.54 -21.83
C VAL A 581 -30.15 -37.06 -21.73
N THR A 582 -29.20 -37.75 -21.10
CA THR A 582 -29.28 -39.22 -20.94
C THR A 582 -30.46 -39.68 -20.08
N GLU A 583 -30.85 -38.92 -19.06
CA GLU A 583 -32.04 -39.17 -18.23
C GLU A 583 -33.33 -39.01 -19.07
N ASN A 584 -33.39 -38.01 -19.96
CA ASN A 584 -34.49 -37.89 -20.93
C ASN A 584 -34.49 -39.01 -21.99
N GLU A 585 -33.33 -39.47 -22.47
CA GLU A 585 -33.21 -40.62 -23.38
C GLU A 585 -33.67 -41.92 -22.71
N PHE A 586 -33.32 -42.14 -21.43
CA PHE A 586 -33.84 -43.26 -20.64
C PHE A 586 -35.36 -43.15 -20.42
N VAL A 587 -35.90 -41.96 -20.12
CA VAL A 587 -37.36 -41.77 -19.99
C VAL A 587 -38.10 -41.96 -21.33
N GLN A 588 -37.50 -41.56 -22.46
CA GLN A 588 -38.09 -41.78 -23.79
C GLN A 588 -38.07 -43.25 -24.20
N SER A 589 -36.96 -43.96 -23.96
CA SER A 589 -36.85 -45.40 -24.24
C SER A 589 -37.70 -46.25 -23.30
N LEU A 590 -37.86 -45.87 -22.03
CA LEU A 590 -38.85 -46.46 -21.14
C LEU A 590 -40.28 -46.27 -21.68
N LYS A 591 -40.66 -45.05 -22.08
CA LYS A 591 -42.00 -44.79 -22.68
C LYS A 591 -42.24 -45.55 -23.99
N ALA A 592 -41.19 -45.77 -24.78
CA ALA A 592 -41.26 -46.61 -25.97
C ALA A 592 -41.54 -48.09 -25.59
N ALA A 593 -40.78 -48.63 -24.63
CA ALA A 593 -40.98 -50.00 -24.13
C ALA A 593 -42.34 -50.18 -23.41
N GLU A 594 -42.82 -49.17 -22.68
CA GLU A 594 -44.17 -49.14 -22.10
C GLU A 594 -45.25 -49.18 -23.19
N LYS A 595 -45.08 -48.41 -24.27
CA LYS A 595 -46.00 -48.44 -25.42
C LYS A 595 -45.96 -49.78 -26.15
N GLU A 596 -44.79 -50.34 -26.41
CA GLU A 596 -44.64 -51.68 -26.99
C GLU A 596 -45.29 -52.75 -26.10
N SER A 597 -45.12 -52.66 -24.77
CA SER A 597 -45.76 -53.55 -23.80
C SER A 597 -47.28 -53.43 -23.80
N MET A 598 -47.84 -52.21 -23.86
CA MET A 598 -49.28 -52.00 -24.01
C MET A 598 -49.82 -52.56 -25.34
N GLU A 599 -49.12 -52.34 -26.46
CA GLU A 599 -49.52 -52.92 -27.74
C GLU A 599 -49.44 -54.46 -27.75
N MET A 600 -48.45 -55.04 -27.07
CA MET A 600 -48.35 -56.50 -26.91
C MET A 600 -49.45 -57.05 -25.99
N GLN A 601 -49.85 -56.30 -24.95
CA GLN A 601 -50.98 -56.65 -24.10
C GLN A 601 -52.32 -56.54 -24.85
N GLU A 602 -52.49 -55.55 -25.74
CA GLU A 602 -53.63 -55.48 -26.67
C GLU A 602 -53.64 -56.63 -27.68
N ARG A 603 -52.48 -57.01 -28.24
CA ARG A 603 -52.37 -58.18 -29.13
C ARG A 603 -52.73 -59.45 -28.37
N HIS A 604 -52.29 -59.59 -27.12
CA HIS A 604 -52.68 -60.69 -26.25
C HIS A 604 -54.18 -60.70 -25.95
N SER A 605 -54.80 -59.54 -25.65
CA SER A 605 -56.24 -59.48 -25.36
C SER A 605 -57.09 -59.88 -26.58
N LYS A 606 -56.72 -59.39 -27.77
CA LYS A 606 -57.35 -59.77 -29.05
C LYS A 606 -57.21 -61.28 -29.32
N LEU A 607 -56.02 -61.85 -29.12
CA LEU A 607 -55.80 -63.30 -29.22
C LEU A 607 -56.58 -64.11 -28.17
N THR A 608 -56.80 -63.60 -26.95
CA THR A 608 -57.67 -64.28 -25.98
C THR A 608 -59.15 -64.21 -26.36
N GLU A 609 -59.64 -63.07 -26.87
CA GLU A 609 -61.01 -62.99 -27.40
C GLU A 609 -61.20 -63.92 -28.61
N GLU A 610 -60.23 -63.99 -29.53
CA GLU A 610 -60.26 -64.91 -30.68
C GLU A 610 -60.24 -66.37 -30.22
N LYS A 611 -59.42 -66.72 -29.23
CA LYS A 611 -59.41 -68.04 -28.60
C LYS A 611 -60.76 -68.37 -27.96
N GLU A 612 -61.40 -67.43 -27.26
CA GLU A 612 -62.73 -67.64 -26.65
C GLU A 612 -63.83 -67.78 -27.71
N ARG A 613 -63.80 -66.96 -28.78
CA ARG A 613 -64.69 -67.11 -29.95
C ARG A 613 -64.53 -68.48 -30.59
N LEU A 614 -63.29 -68.95 -30.79
CA LEU A 614 -62.99 -70.27 -31.34
C LEU A 614 -63.44 -71.40 -30.41
N LEU A 615 -63.21 -71.29 -29.10
CA LEU A 615 -63.68 -72.27 -28.11
C LEU A 615 -65.21 -72.35 -28.07
N ASN A 616 -65.92 -71.21 -28.14
CA ASN A 616 -67.38 -71.20 -28.24
C ASN A 616 -67.85 -71.87 -29.53
N SER A 617 -67.22 -71.58 -30.68
CA SER A 617 -67.54 -72.24 -31.95
C SER A 617 -67.26 -73.76 -31.94
N LEU A 618 -66.26 -74.20 -31.18
CA LEU A 618 -65.96 -75.62 -30.96
C LEU A 618 -67.03 -76.29 -30.11
N VAL A 619 -67.46 -75.66 -29.01
CA VAL A 619 -68.55 -76.17 -28.16
C VAL A 619 -69.88 -76.20 -28.93
N GLU A 620 -70.15 -75.23 -29.80
CA GLU A 620 -71.29 -75.26 -30.72
C GLU A 620 -71.18 -76.42 -31.72
N ALA A 621 -69.99 -76.67 -32.29
CA ALA A 621 -69.76 -77.80 -33.19
C ALA A 621 -69.90 -79.16 -32.48
N GLU A 622 -69.37 -79.31 -31.26
CA GLU A 622 -69.57 -80.48 -30.39
C GLU A 622 -71.06 -80.69 -30.07
N HIS A 623 -71.81 -79.62 -29.79
CA HIS A 623 -73.25 -79.70 -29.60
C HIS A 623 -73.99 -80.16 -30.86
N GLN A 624 -73.60 -79.68 -32.05
CA GLN A 624 -74.15 -80.17 -33.32
C GLN A 624 -73.81 -81.65 -33.54
N ILE A 625 -72.59 -82.10 -33.24
CA ILE A 625 -72.19 -83.51 -33.33
C ILE A 625 -73.08 -84.37 -32.41
N LEU A 626 -73.24 -83.98 -31.14
CA LEU A 626 -74.12 -84.69 -30.18
C LEU A 626 -75.60 -84.72 -30.63
N LEU A 627 -76.07 -83.67 -31.32
CA LEU A 627 -77.41 -83.65 -31.94
C LEU A 627 -77.50 -84.61 -33.15
N TRP A 628 -76.44 -84.75 -33.93
CA TRP A 628 -76.38 -85.70 -35.04
C TRP A 628 -76.23 -87.15 -34.57
N GLU A 629 -75.45 -87.43 -33.52
CA GLU A 629 -75.37 -88.74 -32.88
C GLU A 629 -76.74 -89.18 -32.34
N LYS A 630 -77.47 -88.29 -31.66
CA LYS A 630 -78.86 -88.58 -31.22
C LYS A 630 -79.81 -88.86 -32.38
N LYS A 631 -79.72 -88.10 -33.48
CA LYS A 631 -80.50 -88.38 -34.71
C LYS A 631 -80.13 -89.74 -35.33
N PHE A 632 -78.85 -90.09 -35.35
CA PHE A 632 -78.36 -91.37 -35.86
C PHE A 632 -78.84 -92.54 -34.99
N GLN A 633 -78.76 -92.40 -33.67
CA GLN A 633 -79.25 -93.41 -32.72
C GLN A 633 -80.77 -93.62 -32.86
N LEU A 634 -81.55 -92.54 -32.95
CA LEU A 634 -82.99 -92.63 -33.23
C LEU A 634 -83.30 -93.28 -34.59
N ALA A 635 -82.53 -92.96 -35.64
CA ALA A 635 -82.68 -93.58 -36.95
C ALA A 635 -82.33 -95.09 -36.93
N LYS A 636 -81.37 -95.49 -36.10
CA LYS A 636 -81.00 -96.89 -35.87
C LYS A 636 -82.08 -97.64 -35.08
N GLU A 637 -82.57 -97.07 -33.99
CA GLU A 637 -83.68 -97.62 -33.19
C GLU A 637 -84.96 -97.76 -34.04
N MET A 638 -85.26 -96.77 -34.89
CA MET A 638 -86.36 -96.88 -35.87
C MET A 638 -86.11 -98.00 -36.88
N LYS A 639 -84.89 -98.18 -37.39
CA LYS A 639 -84.56 -99.26 -38.32
C LYS A 639 -84.73 -100.63 -37.67
N ASP A 640 -84.14 -100.82 -36.50
CA ASP A 640 -84.18 -102.08 -35.75
C ASP A 640 -85.65 -102.44 -35.39
N ALA A 641 -86.49 -101.45 -35.08
CA ALA A 641 -87.93 -101.63 -34.88
C ALA A 641 -88.71 -101.95 -36.18
N THR A 642 -88.30 -101.43 -37.34
CA THR A 642 -88.92 -101.82 -38.63
C THR A 642 -88.47 -103.20 -39.11
N ASP A 643 -87.21 -103.58 -38.91
CA ASP A 643 -86.71 -104.91 -39.32
C ASP A 643 -87.37 -106.00 -38.45
N ALA A 644 -87.59 -105.74 -37.15
CA ALA A 644 -88.37 -106.62 -36.26
C ALA A 644 -89.84 -106.83 -36.66
N LEU A 645 -90.40 -105.99 -37.55
CA LEU A 645 -91.74 -106.15 -38.12
C LEU A 645 -91.78 -106.88 -39.48
N VAL A 646 -90.62 -107.23 -40.05
CA VAL A 646 -90.50 -107.81 -41.39
C VAL A 646 -90.28 -109.33 -41.38
N GLU A 647 -89.85 -109.92 -40.27
CA GLU A 647 -89.51 -111.36 -40.18
C GLU A 647 -90.69 -112.32 -39.89
N HIS A 648 -91.96 -111.93 -40.11
CA HIS A 648 -93.12 -112.81 -39.93
C HIS A 648 -93.91 -113.04 -41.24
N GLY A 649 -94.19 -114.30 -41.56
CA GLY A 649 -94.43 -114.79 -42.93
C GLY A 649 -95.77 -114.47 -43.61
N GLU A 650 -96.67 -113.73 -42.96
CA GLU A 650 -98.07 -113.57 -43.38
C GLU A 650 -98.24 -113.01 -44.82
N ILE A 651 -97.30 -112.14 -45.24
CA ILE A 651 -97.27 -111.54 -46.58
C ILE A 651 -96.97 -112.58 -47.68
N HIS A 652 -96.38 -113.74 -47.35
CA HIS A 652 -96.18 -114.85 -48.30
C HIS A 652 -97.48 -115.64 -48.49
N ASP A 653 -98.13 -116.04 -47.40
CA ASP A 653 -99.31 -116.89 -47.45
C ASP A 653 -100.49 -116.19 -48.14
N MET A 654 -100.71 -114.90 -47.86
CA MET A 654 -101.70 -114.07 -48.57
C MET A 654 -101.46 -114.06 -50.10
N LYS A 655 -100.19 -114.09 -50.56
CA LYS A 655 -99.86 -114.10 -52.00
C LYS A 655 -100.07 -115.46 -52.67
N THR A 656 -100.09 -116.56 -51.92
CA THR A 656 -100.38 -117.89 -52.49
C THR A 656 -101.88 -118.13 -52.68
N GLU A 657 -102.72 -117.70 -51.73
CA GLU A 657 -104.17 -117.91 -51.81
C GLU A 657 -104.84 -116.99 -52.85
N ILE A 658 -104.36 -115.74 -53.01
CA ILE A 658 -104.81 -114.83 -54.09
C ILE A 658 -104.69 -115.49 -55.48
N ARG A 659 -103.61 -116.24 -55.74
CA ARG A 659 -103.41 -116.97 -57.01
C ARG A 659 -104.41 -118.12 -57.19
N ARG A 660 -104.86 -118.78 -56.12
CA ARG A 660 -105.87 -119.85 -56.18
C ARG A 660 -107.26 -119.31 -56.50
N MET A 661 -107.66 -118.19 -55.89
CA MET A 661 -108.96 -117.56 -56.17
C MET A 661 -109.08 -117.05 -57.61
N GLN A 662 -108.01 -116.46 -58.16
CA GLN A 662 -107.98 -115.95 -59.54
C GLN A 662 -108.25 -117.03 -60.59
N VAL A 663 -107.79 -118.27 -60.38
CA VAL A 663 -108.02 -119.39 -61.33
C VAL A 663 -109.47 -119.89 -61.29
N ARG A 664 -110.13 -119.92 -60.12
CA ARG A 664 -111.55 -120.29 -60.02
C ARG A 664 -112.48 -119.27 -60.69
N TYR A 665 -112.17 -117.98 -60.58
CA TYR A 665 -112.98 -116.90 -61.16
C TYR A 665 -113.13 -117.04 -62.69
N GLY A 666 -112.03 -117.32 -63.39
CA GLY A 666 -112.03 -117.48 -64.85
C GLY A 666 -112.76 -118.73 -65.39
N GLN A 667 -113.16 -119.66 -64.53
CA GLN A 667 -113.91 -120.87 -64.91
C GLN A 667 -115.43 -120.67 -64.83
N LEU A 668 -115.94 -119.92 -63.83
CA LEU A 668 -117.38 -119.65 -63.73
C LEU A 668 -117.90 -118.73 -64.84
N GLN A 669 -117.16 -117.68 -65.20
CA GLN A 669 -117.62 -116.67 -66.18
C GLN A 669 -118.03 -117.31 -67.53
N LYS A 670 -117.35 -118.38 -67.96
CA LYS A 670 -117.61 -119.04 -69.25
C LYS A 670 -118.81 -119.99 -69.28
N GLN A 671 -119.39 -120.33 -68.13
CA GLN A 671 -120.62 -121.15 -68.05
C GLN A 671 -121.89 -120.31 -67.88
N GLN A 672 -121.75 -119.07 -67.40
CA GLN A 672 -122.89 -118.22 -67.02
C GLN A 672 -123.58 -117.56 -68.23
N GLU A 673 -122.83 -117.15 -69.27
CA GLU A 673 -123.39 -116.47 -70.45
C GLU A 673 -124.35 -117.32 -71.30
N MET A 674 -124.29 -118.66 -71.20
CA MET A 674 -125.11 -119.58 -72.01
C MET A 674 -126.51 -119.83 -71.44
N LEU A 675 -126.71 -119.69 -70.13
CA LEU A 675 -128.01 -119.96 -69.48
C LEU A 675 -128.92 -118.72 -69.49
N ILE A 676 -128.32 -117.53 -69.39
CA ILE A 676 -129.02 -116.24 -69.22
C ILE A 676 -130.01 -115.98 -70.36
N ARG A 677 -129.58 -116.15 -71.62
CA ARG A 677 -130.35 -115.81 -72.84
C ARG A 677 -131.66 -116.61 -73.06
N ALA A 678 -132.01 -117.56 -72.20
CA ALA A 678 -133.19 -118.42 -72.36
C ALA A 678 -134.27 -118.24 -71.27
N MET A 679 -133.96 -117.60 -70.13
CA MET A 679 -134.89 -117.48 -68.99
C MET A 679 -135.36 -116.05 -68.68
N GLU A 680 -134.68 -115.02 -69.21
CA GLU A 680 -134.98 -113.59 -68.94
C GLU A 680 -136.41 -113.13 -69.32
N ALA A 681 -137.10 -113.88 -70.19
CA ALA A 681 -138.33 -113.45 -70.85
C ALA A 681 -139.64 -113.60 -70.05
N CYS A 682 -139.72 -114.48 -69.04
CA CYS A 682 -141.03 -114.92 -68.50
C CYS A 682 -141.24 -114.86 -66.97
N VAL A 683 -140.21 -114.62 -66.16
CA VAL A 683 -140.32 -114.63 -64.67
C VAL A 683 -140.12 -113.24 -64.03
N SER A 684 -139.45 -112.34 -64.76
CA SER A 684 -139.10 -110.96 -64.39
C SER A 684 -140.28 -110.04 -64.02
N GLN A 685 -141.52 -110.50 -64.13
CA GLN A 685 -142.74 -109.79 -63.73
C GLN A 685 -143.35 -110.22 -62.38
N ARG A 686 -142.82 -111.25 -61.69
CA ARG A 686 -143.44 -111.76 -60.44
C ARG A 686 -142.59 -111.76 -59.17
N GLU A 687 -141.26 -111.66 -59.28
CA GLU A 687 -140.34 -111.57 -58.13
C GLU A 687 -140.04 -110.11 -57.72
N THR A 688 -140.22 -109.15 -58.63
CA THR A 688 -139.94 -107.70 -58.43
C THR A 688 -140.85 -106.98 -57.41
N ILE A 689 -141.67 -107.73 -56.67
CA ILE A 689 -142.59 -107.26 -55.62
C ILE A 689 -142.17 -107.73 -54.21
N THR A 690 -141.49 -108.88 -54.08
CA THR A 690 -141.04 -109.41 -52.78
C THR A 690 -139.75 -108.79 -52.30
N ASP A 691 -138.75 -108.71 -53.18
CA ASP A 691 -137.34 -108.54 -52.80
C ASP A 691 -137.00 -107.08 -52.41
N ARG A 692 -137.97 -106.18 -52.54
CA ARG A 692 -137.85 -104.75 -52.21
C ARG A 692 -137.88 -104.44 -50.72
N ALA A 693 -138.15 -105.43 -49.86
CA ALA A 693 -138.37 -105.24 -48.43
C ALA A 693 -137.10 -105.34 -47.55
N GLU A 694 -136.05 -106.06 -47.98
CA GLU A 694 -134.96 -106.49 -47.07
C GLU A 694 -133.63 -105.75 -47.25
N ALA A 695 -133.41 -105.07 -48.38
CA ALA A 695 -132.08 -104.62 -48.82
C ALA A 695 -131.57 -103.28 -48.21
N GLN A 696 -131.95 -102.92 -46.97
CA GLN A 696 -131.76 -101.56 -46.45
C GLN A 696 -130.71 -101.39 -45.32
N SER A 697 -129.55 -102.09 -45.37
CA SER A 697 -128.47 -101.86 -44.38
C SER A 697 -126.99 -101.95 -44.90
N LYS A 698 -126.19 -100.91 -44.55
CA LYS A 698 -124.70 -100.82 -44.41
C LYS A 698 -123.75 -100.37 -45.59
N LEU A 699 -123.30 -99.08 -45.54
CA LEU A 699 -121.90 -98.54 -45.80
C LEU A 699 -121.28 -98.59 -47.25
N LYS A 700 -120.20 -97.89 -47.71
CA LYS A 700 -119.45 -96.60 -47.44
C LYS A 700 -118.45 -96.24 -48.61
N HIS A 701 -117.81 -95.05 -48.59
CA HIS A 701 -116.47 -94.60 -49.15
C HIS A 701 -116.41 -93.28 -50.01
N SER A 702 -115.20 -92.74 -50.27
CA SER A 702 -114.89 -91.30 -50.60
C SER A 702 -113.74 -91.07 -51.63
N THR A 703 -113.50 -89.81 -52.10
CA THR A 703 -112.64 -89.52 -53.29
C THR A 703 -111.88 -88.14 -53.38
N LYS A 704 -110.68 -88.20 -54.00
CA LYS A 704 -110.07 -87.26 -54.98
C LYS A 704 -109.51 -85.84 -54.68
N SER A 705 -109.65 -85.21 -53.51
CA SER A 705 -109.29 -83.76 -53.41
C SER A 705 -107.78 -83.39 -53.39
N ASP A 706 -106.89 -84.21 -52.84
CA ASP A 706 -105.59 -83.74 -52.30
C ASP A 706 -104.44 -83.59 -53.31
N VAL A 707 -104.65 -83.93 -54.58
CA VAL A 707 -103.57 -83.98 -55.60
C VAL A 707 -103.34 -82.61 -56.26
N GLN A 708 -104.35 -81.74 -56.27
CA GLN A 708 -104.32 -80.52 -57.09
C GLN A 708 -103.50 -79.39 -56.44
N SER A 709 -103.62 -79.18 -55.12
CA SER A 709 -102.98 -78.09 -54.37
C SER A 709 -101.44 -78.15 -54.42
N ARG A 710 -100.88 -79.34 -54.16
CA ARG A 710 -99.42 -79.60 -54.15
C ARG A 710 -98.69 -79.18 -55.44
N LYS A 711 -99.40 -79.07 -56.57
CA LYS A 711 -98.84 -78.65 -57.87
C LYS A 711 -98.61 -77.14 -57.98
N GLU A 712 -99.33 -76.33 -57.20
CA GLU A 712 -99.24 -74.87 -57.25
C GLU A 712 -98.20 -74.34 -56.26
N ASP A 713 -98.07 -74.95 -55.09
CA ASP A 713 -97.04 -74.62 -54.09
C ASP A 713 -95.62 -74.78 -54.66
N LEU A 714 -95.36 -75.85 -55.41
CA LEU A 714 -94.08 -76.09 -56.08
C LEU A 714 -93.73 -74.98 -57.10
N LYS A 715 -94.74 -74.35 -57.73
CA LYS A 715 -94.53 -73.22 -58.66
C LYS A 715 -94.31 -71.87 -57.97
N LYS A 716 -94.52 -71.76 -56.66
CA LYS A 716 -94.08 -70.60 -55.87
C LYS A 716 -92.62 -70.78 -55.47
N LYS A 717 -92.29 -71.92 -54.84
CA LYS A 717 -90.94 -72.27 -54.39
C LYS A 717 -89.88 -72.20 -55.49
N ILE A 718 -90.20 -72.60 -56.73
CA ILE A 718 -89.25 -72.49 -57.86
C ILE A 718 -88.89 -71.04 -58.19
N ARG A 719 -89.80 -70.07 -57.99
CA ARG A 719 -89.51 -68.64 -58.23
C ARG A 719 -88.75 -68.00 -57.07
N GLU A 720 -89.15 -68.31 -55.84
CA GLU A 720 -88.42 -67.92 -54.61
C GLU A 720 -86.95 -68.39 -54.69
N ILE A 721 -86.70 -69.62 -55.16
CA ILE A 721 -85.34 -70.14 -55.39
C ILE A 721 -84.60 -69.39 -56.51
N GLN A 722 -85.27 -68.97 -57.58
CA GLN A 722 -84.64 -68.21 -58.67
C GLN A 722 -84.26 -66.78 -58.26
N GLU A 723 -85.07 -66.14 -57.42
CA GLU A 723 -84.84 -64.81 -56.85
C GLU A 723 -83.64 -64.85 -55.88
N ASN A 724 -83.63 -65.82 -54.96
CA ASN A 724 -82.50 -66.07 -54.05
C ASN A 724 -81.19 -66.39 -54.80
N ILE A 725 -81.24 -67.10 -55.95
CA ILE A 725 -80.05 -67.38 -56.77
C ILE A 725 -79.48 -66.09 -57.39
N TYR A 726 -80.34 -65.13 -57.76
CA TYR A 726 -79.89 -63.84 -58.27
C TYR A 726 -79.20 -63.02 -57.17
N GLU A 727 -79.82 -62.91 -55.99
CA GLU A 727 -79.21 -62.26 -54.82
C GLU A 727 -77.87 -62.90 -54.43
N CYS A 728 -77.80 -64.23 -54.35
CA CYS A 728 -76.54 -64.94 -54.12
C CYS A 728 -75.49 -64.60 -55.20
N SER A 729 -75.86 -64.57 -56.48
CA SER A 729 -74.91 -64.23 -57.56
C SER A 729 -74.38 -62.79 -57.47
N GLN A 730 -75.20 -61.85 -57.00
CA GLN A 730 -74.76 -60.48 -56.77
C GLN A 730 -73.80 -60.40 -55.56
N THR A 731 -74.14 -61.04 -54.44
CA THR A 731 -73.23 -61.09 -53.28
C THR A 731 -71.90 -61.79 -53.59
N MET A 732 -71.87 -62.75 -54.52
CA MET A 732 -70.60 -63.33 -54.99
C MET A 732 -69.73 -62.31 -55.74
N GLN A 733 -70.30 -61.46 -56.60
CA GLN A 733 -69.52 -60.40 -57.28
C GLN A 733 -69.02 -59.32 -56.32
N GLU A 734 -69.82 -58.99 -55.30
CA GLU A 734 -69.40 -58.09 -54.21
C GLU A 734 -68.25 -58.72 -53.39
N LEU A 735 -68.30 -60.03 -53.10
CA LEU A 735 -67.22 -60.74 -52.43
C LEU A 735 -65.97 -60.92 -53.31
N GLU A 736 -66.11 -61.13 -54.62
CA GLU A 736 -64.98 -61.24 -55.56
C GLU A 736 -64.24 -59.90 -55.69
N THR A 737 -64.97 -58.78 -55.84
CA THR A 737 -64.35 -57.44 -55.88
C THR A 737 -63.71 -57.03 -54.56
N ILE A 738 -64.31 -57.40 -53.41
CA ILE A 738 -63.65 -57.30 -52.10
C ILE A 738 -62.37 -58.15 -52.07
N GLN A 739 -62.40 -59.39 -52.56
CA GLN A 739 -61.24 -60.28 -52.58
C GLN A 739 -60.09 -59.74 -53.45
N GLU A 740 -60.39 -59.10 -54.58
CA GLU A 740 -59.36 -58.43 -55.41
C GLU A 740 -58.76 -57.23 -54.67
N SER A 741 -59.58 -56.34 -54.12
CA SER A 741 -59.07 -55.20 -53.34
C SER A 741 -58.21 -55.63 -52.13
N LEU A 742 -58.54 -56.75 -51.49
CA LEU A 742 -57.75 -57.32 -50.39
C LEU A 742 -56.43 -57.96 -50.86
N LYS A 743 -56.37 -58.53 -52.07
CA LYS A 743 -55.10 -59.01 -52.67
C LYS A 743 -54.17 -57.84 -52.98
N ASP A 744 -54.70 -56.75 -53.54
CA ASP A 744 -53.91 -55.57 -53.86
C ASP A 744 -53.33 -54.93 -52.59
N ASN A 745 -54.17 -54.68 -51.58
CA ASN A 745 -53.73 -54.22 -50.25
C ASN A 745 -52.71 -55.17 -49.61
N PHE A 746 -52.89 -56.49 -49.71
CA PHE A 746 -51.92 -57.46 -49.21
C PHE A 746 -50.57 -57.36 -49.96
N SER A 747 -50.59 -57.13 -51.27
CA SER A 747 -49.37 -56.97 -52.07
C SER A 747 -48.60 -55.69 -51.72
N GLU A 748 -49.31 -54.58 -51.46
CA GLU A 748 -48.69 -53.34 -50.97
C GLU A 748 -48.06 -53.54 -49.59
N LYS A 749 -48.78 -54.17 -48.65
CA LYS A 749 -48.22 -54.48 -47.32
C LYS A 749 -47.09 -55.51 -47.36
N GLN A 750 -47.08 -56.42 -48.32
CA GLN A 750 -45.94 -57.30 -48.55
C GLN A 750 -44.72 -56.53 -49.07
N GLN A 751 -44.90 -55.51 -49.93
CA GLN A 751 -43.80 -54.64 -50.35
C GLN A 751 -43.27 -53.76 -49.21
N GLU A 752 -44.15 -53.17 -48.40
CA GLU A 752 -43.75 -52.42 -47.18
C GLU A 752 -42.92 -53.30 -46.23
N VAL A 753 -43.36 -54.54 -45.99
CA VAL A 753 -42.62 -55.49 -45.14
C VAL A 753 -41.25 -55.84 -45.74
N CYS A 754 -41.14 -56.05 -47.05
CA CYS A 754 -39.84 -56.30 -47.70
C CYS A 754 -38.90 -55.09 -47.62
N GLN A 755 -39.42 -53.85 -47.71
CA GLN A 755 -38.63 -52.63 -47.54
C GLN A 755 -38.13 -52.49 -46.08
N LEU A 756 -39.03 -52.64 -45.11
CA LEU A 756 -38.68 -52.59 -43.68
C LEU A 756 -37.73 -53.73 -43.27
N GLN A 757 -37.79 -54.89 -43.92
CA GLN A 757 -36.80 -55.96 -43.74
C GLN A 757 -35.42 -55.56 -44.26
N ALA A 758 -35.33 -54.97 -45.46
CA ALA A 758 -34.05 -54.48 -46.00
C ALA A 758 -33.45 -53.34 -45.15
N GLU A 759 -34.28 -52.44 -44.62
CA GLU A 759 -33.86 -51.40 -43.66
C GLU A 759 -33.44 -51.97 -42.30
N THR A 760 -34.11 -53.03 -41.83
CA THR A 760 -33.71 -53.74 -40.61
C THR A 760 -32.37 -54.45 -40.79
N GLU A 761 -32.14 -55.05 -41.97
CA GLU A 761 -30.86 -55.68 -42.32
C GLU A 761 -29.73 -54.66 -42.43
N SER A 762 -29.92 -53.51 -43.08
CA SER A 762 -28.88 -52.47 -43.15
C SER A 762 -28.57 -51.88 -41.76
N LEU A 763 -29.57 -51.56 -40.95
CA LEU A 763 -29.39 -51.11 -39.57
C LEU A 763 -28.78 -52.19 -38.65
N SER A 764 -28.90 -53.48 -39.00
CA SER A 764 -28.19 -54.57 -38.31
C SER A 764 -26.71 -54.59 -38.67
N LEU A 765 -26.35 -54.36 -39.94
CA LEU A 765 -24.96 -54.28 -40.40
C LEU A 765 -24.25 -53.06 -39.82
N ASP A 766 -24.89 -51.89 -39.80
CA ASP A 766 -24.35 -50.67 -39.18
C ASP A 766 -24.13 -50.87 -37.67
N ARG A 767 -25.05 -51.58 -37.00
CA ARG A 767 -24.92 -51.94 -35.58
C ARG A 767 -23.75 -52.90 -35.33
N GLU A 768 -23.55 -53.91 -36.17
CA GLU A 768 -22.40 -54.82 -36.07
C GLU A 768 -21.07 -54.08 -36.34
N TYR A 769 -21.04 -53.18 -37.34
CA TYR A 769 -19.88 -52.33 -37.62
C TYR A 769 -19.51 -51.46 -36.42
N LEU A 770 -20.45 -50.65 -35.92
CA LEU A 770 -20.23 -49.77 -34.76
C LEU A 770 -19.90 -50.55 -33.47
N GLN A 771 -20.45 -51.75 -33.29
CA GLN A 771 -20.09 -52.62 -32.16
C GLN A 771 -18.64 -53.13 -32.26
N ASN A 772 -18.16 -53.44 -33.47
CA ASN A 772 -16.78 -53.86 -33.71
C ASN A 772 -15.79 -52.70 -33.64
N GLU A 773 -16.15 -51.52 -34.15
CA GLU A 773 -15.36 -50.29 -33.96
C GLU A 773 -15.23 -49.93 -32.47
N LYS A 774 -16.35 -50.00 -31.72
CA LYS A 774 -16.34 -49.81 -30.25
C LYS A 774 -15.45 -50.83 -29.53
N ARG A 775 -15.41 -52.09 -29.98
CA ARG A 775 -14.49 -53.12 -29.45
C ARG A 775 -13.04 -52.76 -29.75
N TRP A 776 -12.73 -52.28 -30.96
CA TRP A 776 -11.38 -51.85 -31.33
C TRP A 776 -10.91 -50.65 -30.52
N ASN A 777 -11.71 -49.59 -30.46
CA ASN A 777 -11.40 -48.36 -29.72
C ASN A 777 -11.21 -48.66 -28.21
N LEU A 778 -11.93 -49.63 -27.65
CA LEU A 778 -11.71 -50.12 -26.28
C LEU A 778 -10.33 -50.80 -26.11
N LEU A 779 -9.92 -51.63 -27.08
CA LEU A 779 -8.61 -52.30 -27.07
C LEU A 779 -7.46 -51.28 -27.22
N GLU A 780 -7.58 -50.28 -28.10
CA GLU A 780 -6.60 -49.20 -28.21
C GLU A 780 -6.51 -48.37 -26.92
N ILE A 781 -7.64 -48.06 -26.27
CA ILE A 781 -7.64 -47.40 -24.97
C ILE A 781 -6.91 -48.26 -23.91
N VAL A 782 -7.07 -49.59 -23.94
CA VAL A 782 -6.34 -50.50 -23.03
C VAL A 782 -4.84 -50.54 -23.35
N ASP A 783 -4.45 -50.60 -24.63
CA ASP A 783 -3.04 -50.51 -25.08
C ASP A 783 -2.41 -49.18 -24.61
N HIS A 784 -3.11 -48.05 -24.81
CA HIS A 784 -2.65 -46.74 -24.38
C HIS A 784 -2.55 -46.63 -22.85
N GLN A 785 -3.51 -47.17 -22.09
CA GLN A 785 -3.42 -47.24 -20.62
C GLN A 785 -2.28 -48.14 -20.13
N ALA A 786 -2.01 -49.26 -20.82
CA ALA A 786 -0.88 -50.13 -20.51
C ALA A 786 0.45 -49.40 -20.77
N ARG A 787 0.60 -48.75 -21.93
CA ARG A 787 1.76 -47.91 -22.26
C ARG A 787 1.93 -46.75 -21.28
N GLN A 788 0.84 -46.11 -20.85
CA GLN A 788 0.87 -45.06 -19.83
C GLN A 788 1.36 -45.60 -18.47
N LYS A 789 0.87 -46.77 -18.02
CA LYS A 789 1.33 -47.42 -16.78
C LYS A 789 2.82 -47.80 -16.85
N GLN A 790 3.30 -48.28 -18.00
CA GLN A 790 4.73 -48.55 -18.24
C GLN A 790 5.58 -47.26 -18.19
N LEU A 791 5.13 -46.18 -18.84
CA LEU A 791 5.80 -44.86 -18.79
C LEU A 791 5.79 -44.24 -17.39
N GLN A 792 4.73 -44.46 -16.60
CA GLN A 792 4.70 -44.08 -15.19
C GLN A 792 5.65 -44.92 -14.33
N ALA A 793 5.74 -46.23 -14.57
CA ALA A 793 6.71 -47.10 -13.89
C ALA A 793 8.17 -46.73 -14.24
N LEU A 794 8.44 -46.29 -15.48
CA LEU A 794 9.72 -45.72 -15.90
C LEU A 794 10.03 -44.43 -15.11
N ARG A 795 9.09 -43.47 -15.07
CA ARG A 795 9.24 -42.24 -14.27
C ARG A 795 9.43 -42.50 -12.76
N GLN A 796 8.94 -43.62 -12.25
CA GLN A 796 9.11 -44.04 -10.84
C GLN A 796 10.36 -44.91 -10.60
N GLY A 797 11.18 -45.20 -11.62
CA GLY A 797 12.36 -46.07 -11.49
C GLY A 797 12.04 -47.55 -11.18
N LYS A 798 10.78 -47.97 -11.33
CA LYS A 798 10.30 -49.33 -11.00
C LYS A 798 10.21 -50.25 -12.22
N TYR A 799 10.30 -49.69 -13.43
CA TYR A 799 10.23 -50.45 -14.67
C TYR A 799 11.53 -51.23 -14.92
N LYS A 800 11.41 -52.56 -15.04
CA LYS A 800 12.49 -53.41 -15.55
C LYS A 800 12.35 -53.51 -17.06
N ALA A 801 13.32 -52.98 -17.81
CA ALA A 801 13.38 -53.21 -19.25
C ALA A 801 13.58 -54.72 -19.52
N VAL A 802 12.75 -55.30 -20.39
CA VAL A 802 12.78 -56.74 -20.70
C VAL A 802 13.91 -57.08 -21.69
N CYS A 803 14.42 -56.07 -22.41
CA CYS A 803 15.58 -56.14 -23.29
C CYS A 803 16.59 -55.06 -22.88
N HIS A 804 17.88 -55.33 -23.08
CA HIS A 804 18.99 -54.43 -22.67
C HIS A 804 19.95 -54.08 -23.81
N THR A 805 19.75 -54.66 -25.00
CA THR A 805 20.46 -54.35 -26.24
C THR A 805 19.44 -54.13 -27.35
N GLU A 806 19.78 -53.31 -28.35
CA GLU A 806 18.88 -53.02 -29.47
C GLU A 806 18.57 -54.28 -30.28
N GLU A 807 19.58 -55.14 -30.51
CA GLU A 807 19.44 -56.46 -31.12
C GLU A 807 18.43 -57.37 -30.38
N ALA A 808 18.30 -57.24 -29.05
CA ALA A 808 17.33 -58.00 -28.26
C ALA A 808 15.92 -57.40 -28.38
N CYS A 809 15.78 -56.10 -28.60
CA CYS A 809 14.49 -55.48 -28.93
C CYS A 809 14.01 -55.91 -30.32
N THR A 810 14.85 -55.80 -31.36
CA THR A 810 14.47 -56.19 -32.73
C THR A 810 14.08 -57.67 -32.79
N ASN A 811 14.88 -58.55 -32.18
CA ASN A 811 14.58 -59.98 -32.06
C ASN A 811 13.27 -60.31 -31.31
N GLN A 812 12.69 -59.39 -30.55
CA GLN A 812 11.39 -59.56 -29.90
C GLN A 812 10.26 -58.89 -30.68
N GLN A 813 10.53 -57.80 -31.41
CA GLN A 813 9.60 -57.19 -32.36
C GLN A 813 9.33 -58.13 -33.54
N GLU A 814 10.38 -58.65 -34.18
CA GLU A 814 10.30 -59.68 -35.23
C GLU A 814 9.47 -60.89 -34.76
N LYS A 815 9.72 -61.41 -33.55
CA LYS A 815 8.96 -62.55 -32.99
C LYS A 815 7.50 -62.22 -32.63
N VAL A 816 7.14 -60.94 -32.49
CA VAL A 816 5.75 -60.49 -32.33
C VAL A 816 5.10 -60.30 -33.70
N GLU A 817 5.84 -59.79 -34.68
CA GLU A 817 5.40 -59.60 -36.06
C GLU A 817 5.18 -60.95 -36.76
N ASP A 818 6.08 -61.92 -36.62
CA ASP A 818 5.90 -63.32 -37.05
C ASP A 818 4.62 -63.93 -36.46
N ARG A 819 4.34 -63.64 -35.19
CA ARG A 819 3.12 -64.11 -34.49
C ARG A 819 1.86 -63.41 -35.00
N LEU A 820 1.92 -62.12 -35.29
CA LEU A 820 0.80 -61.38 -35.87
C LEU A 820 0.54 -61.82 -37.33
N GLN A 821 1.59 -62.09 -38.11
CA GLN A 821 1.49 -62.63 -39.46
C GLN A 821 0.90 -64.04 -39.46
N THR A 822 1.38 -64.95 -38.59
CA THR A 822 0.82 -66.31 -38.49
C THR A 822 -0.60 -66.34 -37.92
N ILE A 823 -0.97 -65.42 -37.02
CA ILE A 823 -2.37 -65.26 -36.60
C ILE A 823 -3.21 -64.71 -37.77
N ASN A 824 -2.71 -63.78 -38.57
CA ASN A 824 -3.42 -63.23 -39.73
C ASN A 824 -3.65 -64.30 -40.81
N THR A 825 -2.67 -65.15 -41.13
CA THR A 825 -2.87 -66.26 -42.08
C THR A 825 -3.85 -67.32 -41.55
N ILE A 826 -3.83 -67.63 -40.25
CA ILE A 826 -4.84 -68.50 -39.63
C ILE A 826 -6.25 -67.87 -39.71
N VAL A 827 -6.39 -66.56 -39.47
CA VAL A 827 -7.69 -65.86 -39.60
C VAL A 827 -8.18 -65.86 -41.05
N GLN A 828 -7.28 -65.71 -42.03
CA GLN A 828 -7.62 -65.80 -43.46
C GLN A 828 -8.05 -67.22 -43.85
N GLN A 829 -7.32 -68.26 -43.40
CA GLN A 829 -7.70 -69.66 -43.61
C GLN A 829 -9.07 -69.99 -43.03
N ILE A 830 -9.38 -69.53 -41.81
CA ILE A 830 -10.71 -69.75 -41.19
C ILE A 830 -11.82 -68.99 -41.94
N GLN A 831 -11.53 -67.81 -42.53
CA GLN A 831 -12.48 -67.08 -43.37
C GLN A 831 -12.77 -67.80 -44.70
N GLU A 832 -11.80 -68.53 -45.26
CA GLU A 832 -11.97 -69.35 -46.46
C GLU A 832 -12.66 -70.70 -46.16
N GLU A 833 -12.30 -71.37 -45.07
CA GLU A 833 -12.88 -72.65 -44.65
C GLU A 833 -14.31 -72.54 -44.11
N GLN A 834 -14.69 -71.40 -43.50
CA GLN A 834 -16.01 -71.20 -42.88
C GLN A 834 -16.67 -69.87 -43.27
N PRO A 835 -17.31 -69.77 -44.46
CA PRO A 835 -17.97 -68.55 -44.91
C PRO A 835 -19.09 -68.05 -43.98
N GLN A 836 -19.69 -68.93 -43.17
CA GLN A 836 -20.68 -68.56 -42.14
C GLN A 836 -20.08 -67.66 -41.04
N HIS A 837 -18.80 -67.83 -40.70
CA HIS A 837 -18.10 -67.03 -39.69
C HIS A 837 -17.34 -65.84 -40.29
N GLN A 838 -17.32 -65.68 -41.62
CA GLN A 838 -16.59 -64.63 -42.31
C GLN A 838 -16.95 -63.22 -41.81
N ARG A 839 -18.27 -62.93 -41.64
CA ARG A 839 -18.76 -61.64 -41.10
C ARG A 839 -18.18 -61.34 -39.70
N ALA A 840 -18.18 -62.33 -38.82
CA ALA A 840 -17.68 -62.19 -37.44
C ALA A 840 -16.15 -62.05 -37.34
N LEU A 841 -15.41 -62.45 -38.38
CA LEU A 841 -13.94 -62.41 -38.43
C LEU A 841 -13.37 -61.28 -39.30
N GLN A 842 -14.18 -60.65 -40.16
CA GLN A 842 -13.74 -59.57 -41.07
C GLN A 842 -13.11 -58.39 -40.31
N TRP A 843 -13.68 -57.97 -39.18
CA TRP A 843 -13.12 -56.89 -38.37
C TRP A 843 -11.74 -57.24 -37.79
N LEU A 844 -11.52 -58.48 -37.34
CA LEU A 844 -10.21 -58.94 -36.85
C LEU A 844 -9.14 -58.92 -37.96
N SER A 845 -9.49 -59.31 -39.19
CA SER A 845 -8.58 -59.22 -40.34
C SER A 845 -8.20 -57.76 -40.66
N HIS A 846 -9.17 -56.83 -40.61
CA HIS A 846 -8.89 -55.40 -40.78
C HIS A 846 -8.01 -54.82 -39.66
N CYS A 847 -8.23 -55.24 -38.41
CA CYS A 847 -7.44 -54.84 -37.25
C CYS A 847 -6.01 -55.40 -37.24
N LEU A 848 -5.81 -56.64 -37.70
CA LEU A 848 -4.49 -57.26 -37.83
C LEU A 848 -3.69 -56.62 -38.98
N THR A 849 -4.35 -56.36 -40.12
CA THR A 849 -3.71 -55.69 -41.25
C THR A 849 -3.37 -54.22 -40.97
N SER A 850 -4.17 -53.48 -40.19
CA SER A 850 -3.81 -52.12 -39.79
C SER A 850 -2.59 -52.07 -38.86
N LYS A 851 -2.51 -52.95 -37.84
CA LYS A 851 -1.33 -53.06 -36.95
C LYS A 851 -0.06 -53.47 -37.72
N LEU A 852 -0.16 -54.40 -38.68
CA LEU A 852 0.96 -54.80 -39.55
C LEU A 852 1.37 -53.71 -40.56
N GLY A 853 0.42 -52.89 -41.02
CA GLY A 853 0.70 -51.75 -41.91
C GLY A 853 1.40 -50.58 -41.21
N LEU A 854 1.01 -50.29 -39.97
CA LEU A 854 1.51 -49.16 -39.15
C LEU A 854 2.96 -49.29 -38.66
N GLN A 855 3.68 -50.35 -39.04
CA GLN A 855 5.10 -50.56 -38.71
C GLN A 855 6.03 -50.57 -39.93
N ASN A 856 5.48 -50.47 -41.15
CA ASN A 856 6.24 -50.44 -42.41
C ASN A 856 6.39 -49.00 -42.99
N ALA A 857 6.20 -47.98 -42.14
CA ALA A 857 6.27 -46.55 -42.46
C ALA A 857 6.84 -45.75 -41.28
#